data_AF-A0A158R2R8-F1
#
_entry.id   AF-A0A158R2R8-F1
#
_cell.length_a   1.000
_cell.length_b   1.000
_cell.length_c   1.000
_cell.angle_alpha   90.00
_cell.angle_beta   90.00
_cell.angle_gamma   90.00
#
_symmetry.space_group_name_H-M   'P 1'
#
loop_
_entity.id
_entity.type
_entity.pdbx_description
1 polymer ?
#
loop_
_entity_poly.entity_id
_entity_poly.type
_entity_poly.pdbx_seq_one_letter_code
_entity_poly.pdbx_strand_id
1 'polypeptide(L)'
;MFLIYLACIIISANRTLCIMDTNESMTTPLFNEVRCFLVKSRDFRASEVLSELCDSFDAGLISGDSCSRLCYNREWKISDYYEGNKVVLVMKDGGQTAVYKSIHPSIKDFPAVNGKLSYDEFTDKVLELVNDELRLGWPRHYKKHLMETLWPTLRRTPGESMSTADRVSLWALLQQPEFILFRILPLSRVTPKIIGTCGQFYSPEALVAFRMKGYYMNLKGKILVHIMGTLKLFHEFLNEPLQWCDVRFDNLGLSADYPKRFVMMDGDMVYTESRLRAAFEGRPCATDDDCRIVELFIYVVLSYEKPDDKMEPWKNDVPIFDSGHGWNEESIGEKSEVDTNESSKKHDLNKTRIAEVLGDLCSSFDEGLISGDLCLRLCYRRTWVVVDYYEGNKTVLVMKDGDRTVVYKSSLSATTEFPDLKNLTDDEFSEMVVDIVNDELRLGFPRHYKKHLLGMVWPMFHKSHGQSLTIADRTSLWALLQQPEFILFRIIPFSGVTPRIIGTCGQYYVPEEVFPFHTLRLYFSREYKIIELTMGTLKLFDQFINEPLQWCDARLDNFGVLPGLKKRFVLMDADMVYTQSRLRAELEGRPCLTDADCRIGDCKATCTVDMTCSDRVDTNLEVSRNRRSHGLFSCHILSPSLDR
;
A
#
# COMPACT_ATOMS: atom_id res chain seq x y z
N MET A 1 29.95 51.54 6.16
CA MET A 1 28.77 50.65 6.16
C MET A 1 28.61 50.01 4.77
N PHE A 2 29.65 49.31 4.31
CA PHE A 2 29.76 48.72 2.95
C PHE A 2 30.59 47.41 2.98
N LEU A 3 30.76 46.82 4.18
CA LEU A 3 31.61 45.65 4.44
C LEU A 3 30.83 44.41 4.93
N ILE A 4 29.50 44.49 4.99
CA ILE A 4 28.63 43.36 5.42
C ILE A 4 27.93 42.71 4.21
N TYR A 5 27.93 43.34 3.04
CA TYR A 5 27.25 42.83 1.83
C TYR A 5 28.10 41.91 0.94
N LEU A 6 29.41 41.77 1.19
CA LEU A 6 30.27 40.83 0.42
C LEU A 6 30.38 39.42 1.04
N ALA A 7 29.86 39.21 2.26
CA ALA A 7 29.92 37.92 2.95
C ALA A 7 28.76 36.96 2.62
N CYS A 8 27.77 37.37 1.81
CA CYS A 8 26.58 36.55 1.51
C CYS A 8 26.39 36.18 0.03
N ILE A 9 27.36 36.40 -0.86
CA ILE A 9 27.23 36.04 -2.30
C ILE A 9 28.26 34.97 -2.74
N ILE A 10 28.76 34.15 -1.82
CA ILE A 10 29.50 32.91 -2.18
C ILE A 10 29.03 31.74 -1.31
N ILE A 11 27.74 31.38 -1.40
CA ILE A 11 27.25 30.04 -1.05
C ILE A 11 26.27 29.60 -2.13
N SER A 12 26.71 29.54 -3.39
CA SER A 12 26.07 28.73 -4.43
C SER A 12 26.90 28.72 -5.71
N ALA A 13 28.07 28.08 -5.70
CA ALA A 13 28.70 27.60 -6.92
C ALA A 13 29.77 26.56 -6.58
N ASN A 14 29.38 25.29 -6.69
CA ASN A 14 30.33 24.19 -6.79
C ASN A 14 31.02 24.30 -8.16
N ARG A 15 32.10 25.07 -8.25
CA ARG A 15 33.09 25.00 -9.35
C ARG A 15 34.48 25.28 -8.80
N THR A 16 35.30 24.23 -8.84
CA THR A 16 36.74 24.25 -8.60
C THR A 16 37.42 25.26 -9.54
N LEU A 17 38.30 26.12 -9.01
CA LEU A 17 39.24 26.90 -9.80
C LEU A 17 40.66 26.50 -9.38
N CYS A 18 41.42 25.86 -10.27
CA CYS A 18 42.86 25.70 -10.09
C CYS A 18 43.54 26.91 -10.74
N ILE A 19 44.28 27.69 -9.97
CA ILE A 19 45.15 28.74 -10.49
C ILE A 19 46.56 28.17 -10.57
N MET A 20 47.10 28.00 -11.78
CA MET A 20 48.54 27.91 -11.98
C MET A 20 49.06 29.34 -12.10
N ASP A 21 49.91 29.77 -11.18
CA ASP A 21 50.64 31.03 -11.34
C ASP A 21 52.04 30.69 -11.86
N THR A 22 52.24 30.90 -13.16
CA THR A 22 53.58 30.91 -13.78
C THR A 22 54.01 32.35 -13.89
N ASN A 23 54.88 32.81 -13.01
CA ASN A 23 55.80 33.91 -13.33
C ASN A 23 57.05 33.85 -12.44
N GLU A 24 58.19 33.67 -13.12
CA GLU A 24 59.53 33.86 -12.59
C GLU A 24 59.77 35.34 -12.26
N SER A 25 60.16 35.65 -11.01
CA SER A 25 61.26 36.59 -10.75
C SER A 25 61.76 36.46 -9.30
N MET A 26 63.08 36.45 -9.17
CA MET A 26 63.93 36.16 -8.00
C MET A 26 63.58 36.93 -6.71
N THR A 27 63.56 36.25 -5.54
CA THR A 27 64.59 36.31 -4.46
C THR A 27 64.06 35.77 -3.10
N THR A 28 64.87 34.90 -2.47
CA THR A 28 64.87 34.41 -1.06
C THR A 28 63.84 33.36 -0.58
N PRO A 29 64.22 32.46 0.36
CA PRO A 29 63.58 31.15 0.52
C PRO A 29 62.83 31.02 1.85
N LEU A 30 61.50 30.98 1.83
CA LEU A 30 60.70 30.29 2.84
C LEU A 30 59.24 30.17 2.37
N PHE A 31 58.68 28.96 2.47
CA PHE A 31 57.26 28.60 2.28
C PHE A 31 56.66 28.73 0.87
N ASN A 32 56.91 27.70 0.04
CA ASN A 32 55.95 27.27 -0.98
C ASN A 32 55.25 25.99 -0.49
N GLU A 33 54.08 26.13 0.13
CA GLU A 33 53.18 25.00 0.40
C GLU A 33 51.74 25.44 0.05
N VAL A 34 51.31 25.14 -1.18
CA VAL A 34 49.93 25.37 -1.62
C VAL A 34 49.13 24.07 -1.42
N ARG A 35 48.08 24.20 -0.61
CA ARG A 35 47.32 23.13 0.05
C ARG A 35 46.27 22.51 -0.89
N CYS A 36 46.55 21.34 -1.46
CA CYS A 36 45.57 20.44 -2.08
C CYS A 36 45.34 19.21 -1.17
N PHE A 37 44.60 19.37 -0.06
CA PHE A 37 44.54 18.33 0.98
C PHE A 37 43.15 17.68 1.22
N LEU A 38 42.03 18.24 0.74
CA LEU A 38 40.68 17.78 1.16
C LEU A 38 39.96 16.81 0.20
N VAL A 39 40.29 16.79 -1.09
CA VAL A 39 39.69 15.82 -2.06
C VAL A 39 40.48 14.51 -2.06
N LYS A 40 41.82 14.61 -2.01
CA LYS A 40 42.72 13.44 -1.98
C LYS A 40 42.56 12.58 -0.72
N SER A 41 42.19 13.17 0.42
CA SER A 41 42.05 12.44 1.69
C SER A 41 40.78 11.58 1.76
N ARG A 42 39.68 12.01 1.12
CA ARG A 42 38.41 11.26 1.14
C ARG A 42 38.45 10.07 0.20
N ASP A 43 38.99 10.24 -1.00
CA ASP A 43 39.21 9.12 -1.92
C ASP A 43 40.14 8.08 -1.30
N PHE A 44 41.18 8.52 -0.58
CA PHE A 44 42.09 7.63 0.14
C PHE A 44 41.37 6.80 1.23
N ARG A 45 40.56 7.43 2.08
CA ARG A 45 39.78 6.73 3.12
C ARG A 45 38.75 5.78 2.53
N ALA A 46 38.05 6.20 1.46
CA ALA A 46 37.07 5.38 0.77
C ALA A 46 37.71 4.13 0.15
N SER A 47 38.88 4.28 -0.49
CA SER A 47 39.66 3.16 -1.01
C SER A 47 40.16 2.23 0.10
N GLU A 48 40.60 2.75 1.25
CA GLU A 48 41.02 1.93 2.40
C GLU A 48 39.88 1.03 2.89
N VAL A 49 38.67 1.59 3.06
CA VAL A 49 37.49 0.84 3.49
C VAL A 49 37.11 -0.24 2.48
N LEU A 50 37.15 0.07 1.18
CA LEU A 50 36.87 -0.92 0.13
C LEU A 50 37.97 -2.00 0.03
N SER A 51 39.23 -1.62 0.23
CA SER A 51 40.35 -2.57 0.29
C SER A 51 40.19 -3.54 1.46
N GLU A 52 39.89 -3.05 2.67
CA GLU A 52 39.67 -3.94 3.83
C GLU A 52 38.47 -4.88 3.61
N LEU A 53 37.39 -4.37 3.01
CA LEU A 53 36.22 -5.17 2.64
C LEU A 53 36.63 -6.29 1.67
N CYS A 54 37.34 -5.96 0.60
CA CYS A 54 37.73 -6.93 -0.41
C CYS A 54 38.78 -7.92 0.08
N ASP A 55 39.72 -7.50 0.94
CA ASP A 55 40.66 -8.42 1.59
C ASP A 55 39.93 -9.43 2.47
N SER A 56 38.88 -9.00 3.18
CA SER A 56 38.05 -9.88 3.99
C SER A 56 37.24 -10.86 3.13
N PHE A 57 36.77 -10.42 1.96
CA PHE A 57 36.05 -11.27 1.01
C PHE A 57 36.98 -12.32 0.39
N ASP A 58 38.17 -11.92 -0.07
CA ASP A 58 39.17 -12.81 -0.66
C ASP A 58 39.68 -13.85 0.36
N ALA A 59 39.74 -13.47 1.64
CA ALA A 59 40.03 -14.39 2.74
C ALA A 59 38.87 -15.32 3.13
N GLY A 60 37.69 -15.20 2.50
CA GLY A 60 36.51 -16.00 2.79
C GLY A 60 35.86 -15.71 4.15
N LEU A 61 36.12 -14.53 4.74
CA LEU A 61 35.58 -14.13 6.04
C LEU A 61 34.19 -13.50 5.92
N ILE A 62 33.88 -12.93 4.77
CA ILE A 62 32.58 -12.31 4.44
C ILE A 62 32.12 -12.79 3.07
N SER A 63 30.82 -12.68 2.82
CA SER A 63 30.21 -12.96 1.52
C SER A 63 29.14 -11.91 1.15
N GLY A 64 28.63 -12.01 -0.07
CA GLY A 64 27.56 -11.17 -0.60
C GLY A 64 27.46 -11.30 -2.12
N ASP A 65 26.28 -11.07 -2.69
CA ASP A 65 26.04 -11.26 -4.12
C ASP A 65 26.67 -10.17 -5.01
N SER A 66 27.07 -9.04 -4.41
CA SER A 66 27.79 -7.97 -5.11
C SER A 66 29.31 -7.98 -4.88
N CYS A 67 29.81 -8.81 -3.95
CA CYS A 67 31.24 -8.82 -3.60
C CYS A 67 32.14 -9.18 -4.78
N SER A 68 31.78 -10.21 -5.56
CA SER A 68 32.58 -10.64 -6.71
C SER A 68 32.77 -9.51 -7.71
N ARG A 69 31.72 -8.75 -8.01
CA ARG A 69 31.78 -7.58 -8.89
C ARG A 69 32.58 -6.43 -8.28
N LEU A 70 32.36 -6.13 -7.00
CA LEU A 70 33.00 -5.01 -6.30
C LEU A 70 34.52 -5.22 -6.12
N CYS A 71 34.95 -6.46 -5.90
CA CYS A 71 36.33 -6.81 -5.52
C CYS A 71 37.18 -7.38 -6.67
N TYR A 72 36.61 -7.60 -7.86
CA TYR A 72 37.30 -8.24 -8.99
C TYR A 72 38.59 -7.51 -9.43
N ASN A 73 38.48 -6.24 -9.84
CA ASN A 73 39.62 -5.46 -10.35
C ASN A 73 40.16 -4.44 -9.33
N ARG A 74 39.42 -4.17 -8.25
CA ARG A 74 39.73 -3.13 -7.25
C ARG A 74 40.03 -1.73 -7.82
N GLU A 75 39.59 -1.46 -9.05
CA GLU A 75 39.67 -0.15 -9.71
C GLU A 75 38.36 0.64 -9.51
N TRP A 76 38.18 1.22 -8.33
CA TRP A 76 36.94 1.91 -7.99
C TRP A 76 36.93 3.36 -8.49
N LYS A 77 35.90 3.73 -9.26
CA LYS A 77 35.63 5.13 -9.65
C LYS A 77 34.72 5.78 -8.60
N ILE A 78 35.31 6.13 -7.47
CA ILE A 78 34.60 6.76 -6.34
C ILE A 78 34.23 8.19 -6.75
N SER A 79 32.98 8.55 -6.51
CA SER A 79 32.42 9.86 -6.84
C SER A 79 32.07 10.68 -5.61
N ASP A 80 31.69 10.02 -4.51
CA ASP A 80 31.48 10.67 -3.21
C ASP A 80 31.71 9.66 -2.07
N TYR A 81 32.11 10.18 -0.92
CA TYR A 81 32.32 9.43 0.31
C TYR A 81 31.89 10.25 1.52
N TYR A 82 31.06 9.64 2.36
CA TYR A 82 30.61 10.20 3.62
C TYR A 82 30.84 9.20 4.76
N GLU A 83 31.43 9.68 5.85
CA GLU A 83 31.66 8.92 7.09
C GLU A 83 31.21 9.82 8.26
N GLY A 84 30.10 9.44 8.89
CA GLY A 84 29.49 10.14 10.02
C GLY A 84 28.68 9.16 10.86
N ASN A 85 27.38 9.37 11.01
CA ASN A 85 26.48 8.35 11.60
C ASN A 85 26.34 7.09 10.72
N LYS A 86 26.66 7.24 9.44
CA LYS A 86 26.70 6.17 8.44
C LYS A 86 27.92 6.37 7.55
N VAL A 87 28.39 5.25 7.00
CA VAL A 87 29.36 5.19 5.90
C VAL A 87 28.60 5.04 4.60
N VAL A 88 28.77 5.98 3.68
CA VAL A 88 28.14 5.98 2.36
C VAL A 88 29.22 6.14 1.29
N LEU A 89 29.32 5.15 0.41
CA LEU A 89 30.23 5.10 -0.72
C LEU A 89 29.43 5.22 -2.01
N VAL A 90 29.71 6.23 -2.82
CA VAL A 90 29.05 6.43 -4.12
C VAL A 90 30.08 6.25 -5.22
N MET A 91 29.88 5.26 -6.11
CA MET A 91 30.82 4.94 -7.18
C MET A 91 30.13 4.83 -8.54
N LYS A 92 30.89 5.05 -9.61
CA LYS A 92 30.42 4.84 -10.99
C LYS A 92 30.86 3.48 -11.50
N ASP A 93 29.90 2.70 -11.96
CA ASP A 93 30.12 1.36 -12.44
C ASP A 93 29.34 1.11 -13.74
N GLY A 94 30.06 0.88 -14.85
CA GLY A 94 29.45 0.69 -16.17
C GLY A 94 28.57 1.84 -16.67
N GLY A 95 28.74 3.06 -16.15
CA GLY A 95 27.89 4.22 -16.45
C GLY A 95 26.69 4.40 -15.52
N GLN A 96 26.42 3.44 -14.63
CA GLN A 96 25.43 3.55 -13.56
C GLN A 96 26.08 4.00 -12.24
N THR A 97 25.27 4.54 -11.33
CA THR A 97 25.73 4.93 -9.99
C THR A 97 25.40 3.82 -9.01
N ALA A 98 26.38 3.31 -8.28
CA ALA A 98 26.19 2.36 -7.19
C ALA A 98 26.43 3.08 -5.85
N VAL A 99 25.53 2.86 -4.90
CA VAL A 99 25.63 3.41 -3.54
C VAL A 99 25.78 2.24 -2.59
N TYR A 100 26.81 2.23 -1.76
CA TYR A 100 26.99 1.25 -0.69
C TYR A 100 26.90 1.95 0.66
N LYS A 101 26.07 1.40 1.55
CA LYS A 101 25.79 1.96 2.86
C LYS A 101 26.11 0.96 3.97
N SER A 102 26.63 1.45 5.08
CA SER A 102 26.84 0.69 6.32
C SER A 102 26.85 1.65 7.52
N ILE A 103 26.45 1.23 8.71
CA ILE A 103 26.61 2.05 9.93
C ILE A 103 28.07 2.13 10.40
N HIS A 104 28.91 1.16 10.03
CA HIS A 104 30.34 1.13 10.37
C HIS A 104 31.22 0.86 9.14
N PRO A 105 32.46 1.40 9.11
CA PRO A 105 33.37 1.21 7.99
C PRO A 105 33.90 -0.23 7.93
N SER A 106 34.18 -0.88 9.06
CA SER A 106 34.70 -2.25 9.10
C SER A 106 33.64 -3.25 9.61
N ILE A 107 33.71 -4.48 9.10
CA ILE A 107 32.90 -5.61 9.58
C ILE A 107 33.20 -5.94 11.06
N LYS A 108 34.41 -5.63 11.52
CA LYS A 108 34.88 -5.92 12.89
C LYS A 108 34.19 -5.08 13.95
N ASP A 109 33.59 -3.96 13.55
CA ASP A 109 32.88 -3.04 14.44
C ASP A 109 31.46 -3.55 14.76
N PHE A 110 30.99 -4.61 14.08
CA PHE A 110 29.71 -5.23 14.35
C PHE A 110 29.81 -6.33 15.43
N PRO A 111 28.76 -6.52 16.24
CA PRO A 111 28.66 -7.64 17.16
C PRO A 111 28.90 -8.99 16.46
N ALA A 112 29.85 -9.77 16.97
CA ALA A 112 30.17 -11.08 16.40
C ALA A 112 29.00 -12.07 16.59
N VAL A 113 28.66 -12.79 15.53
CA VAL A 113 27.72 -13.92 15.61
C VAL A 113 28.37 -15.10 16.32
N ASN A 114 27.64 -15.78 17.20
CA ASN A 114 28.14 -17.01 17.82
C ASN A 114 28.25 -18.12 16.76
N GLY A 115 29.49 -18.44 16.35
CA GLY A 115 29.77 -19.45 15.32
C GLY A 115 29.39 -20.89 15.70
N LYS A 116 28.98 -21.16 16.94
CA LYS A 116 28.53 -22.49 17.39
C LYS A 116 27.04 -22.77 17.16
N LEU A 117 26.28 -21.77 16.75
CA LEU A 117 24.84 -21.93 16.53
C LEU A 117 24.57 -22.90 15.37
N SER A 118 23.62 -23.80 15.56
CA SER A 118 23.05 -24.57 14.46
C SER A 118 22.33 -23.65 13.46
N TYR A 119 22.01 -24.17 12.28
CA TYR A 119 21.26 -23.38 11.29
C TYR A 119 19.91 -22.94 11.83
N ASP A 120 19.15 -23.84 12.47
CA ASP A 120 17.82 -23.52 13.00
C ASP A 120 17.88 -22.46 14.11
N GLU A 121 18.80 -22.62 15.08
CA GLU A 121 19.02 -21.62 16.14
C GLU A 121 19.44 -20.24 15.59
N PHE A 122 20.26 -20.22 14.53
CA PHE A 122 20.60 -18.98 13.85
C PHE A 122 19.37 -18.34 13.20
N THR A 123 18.55 -19.13 12.49
CA THR A 123 17.33 -18.60 11.86
C THR A 123 16.27 -18.14 12.87
N ASP A 124 16.20 -18.77 14.04
CA ASP A 124 15.34 -18.32 15.14
C ASP A 124 15.78 -16.95 15.67
N LYS A 125 17.09 -16.75 15.87
CA LYS A 125 17.64 -15.44 16.25
C LYS A 125 17.39 -14.36 15.19
N VAL A 126 17.52 -14.72 13.91
CA VAL A 126 17.20 -13.79 12.80
C VAL A 126 15.71 -13.40 12.84
N LEU A 127 14.83 -14.38 13.06
CA LEU A 127 13.39 -14.13 13.18
C LEU A 127 13.07 -13.22 14.37
N GLU A 128 13.69 -13.47 15.53
CA GLU A 128 13.55 -12.63 16.72
C GLU A 128 13.97 -11.18 16.43
N LEU A 129 15.17 -10.98 15.87
CA LEU A 129 15.66 -9.65 15.49
C LEU A 129 14.70 -8.91 14.55
N VAL A 130 14.21 -9.57 13.49
CA VAL A 130 13.29 -8.94 12.54
C VAL A 130 11.95 -8.60 13.19
N ASN A 131 11.45 -9.48 14.07
CA ASN A 131 10.20 -9.24 14.78
C ASN A 131 10.33 -8.15 15.84
N ASP A 132 11.46 -8.03 16.50
CA ASP A 132 11.74 -6.93 17.43
C ASP A 132 11.85 -5.59 16.67
N GLU A 133 12.50 -5.62 15.50
CA GLU A 133 12.76 -4.46 14.67
C GLU A 133 11.52 -3.95 13.92
N LEU A 134 10.64 -4.82 13.45
CA LEU A 134 9.46 -4.41 12.65
C LEU A 134 8.14 -4.59 13.39
N ARG A 135 8.08 -5.45 14.42
CA ARG A 135 6.84 -5.82 15.14
C ARG A 135 5.68 -6.28 14.25
N LEU A 136 5.99 -6.79 13.06
CA LEU A 136 4.99 -7.32 12.12
C LEU A 136 4.52 -8.75 12.44
N GLY A 137 5.12 -9.41 13.44
CA GLY A 137 4.69 -10.72 13.91
C GLY A 137 4.92 -11.84 12.90
N TRP A 138 6.08 -11.86 12.24
CA TRP A 138 6.45 -12.88 11.27
C TRP A 138 6.34 -14.28 11.87
N PRO A 139 5.51 -15.18 11.31
CA PRO A 139 5.28 -16.49 11.92
C PRO A 139 6.49 -17.43 11.80
N ARG A 140 6.74 -18.23 12.84
CA ARG A 140 7.84 -19.22 12.88
C ARG A 140 7.83 -20.22 11.71
N HIS A 141 6.66 -20.60 11.20
CA HIS A 141 6.56 -21.53 10.06
C HIS A 141 6.98 -20.91 8.72
N TYR A 142 7.09 -19.58 8.63
CA TYR A 142 7.60 -18.85 7.45
C TYR A 142 9.08 -18.46 7.58
N LYS A 143 9.83 -19.04 8.54
CA LYS A 143 11.28 -18.80 8.72
C LYS A 143 12.07 -18.95 7.42
N LYS A 144 11.81 -20.00 6.64
CA LYS A 144 12.49 -20.25 5.36
C LYS A 144 12.29 -19.08 4.39
N HIS A 145 11.05 -18.60 4.25
CA HIS A 145 10.73 -17.49 3.36
C HIS A 145 11.40 -16.18 3.81
N LEU A 146 11.45 -15.94 5.13
CA LEU A 146 12.18 -14.80 5.69
C LEU A 146 13.66 -14.84 5.32
N MET A 147 14.31 -15.99 5.54
CA MET A 147 15.73 -16.17 5.24
C MET A 147 16.03 -15.97 3.76
N GLU A 148 15.20 -16.50 2.86
CA GLU A 148 15.34 -16.29 1.42
C GLU A 148 15.10 -14.83 0.99
N THR A 149 14.30 -14.08 1.75
CA THR A 149 14.05 -12.66 1.49
C THR A 149 15.24 -11.81 1.94
N LEU A 150 15.78 -12.10 3.13
CA LEU A 150 16.95 -11.42 3.67
C LEU A 150 18.23 -11.75 2.88
N TRP A 151 18.43 -13.02 2.53
CA TRP A 151 19.61 -13.54 1.85
C TRP A 151 19.25 -14.33 0.56
N PRO A 152 18.97 -13.66 -0.57
CA PRO A 152 18.48 -14.29 -1.79
C PRO A 152 19.41 -15.33 -2.43
N THR A 153 20.69 -15.34 -2.06
CA THR A 153 21.62 -16.40 -2.47
C THR A 153 21.11 -17.79 -2.11
N LEU A 154 20.35 -17.92 -1.00
CA LEU A 154 19.68 -19.17 -0.61
C LEU A 154 18.67 -19.71 -1.63
N ARG A 155 18.07 -18.83 -2.45
CA ARG A 155 17.19 -19.27 -3.55
C ARG A 155 17.98 -19.82 -4.73
N ARG A 156 19.22 -19.35 -4.92
CA ARG A 156 20.09 -19.74 -6.03
C ARG A 156 20.83 -21.04 -5.75
N THR A 157 20.99 -21.44 -4.49
CA THR A 157 21.64 -22.68 -4.07
C THR A 157 20.73 -23.55 -3.18
N PRO A 158 19.63 -24.14 -3.74
CA PRO A 158 18.69 -24.92 -2.95
C PRO A 158 19.35 -26.15 -2.34
N GLY A 159 19.30 -26.27 -1.01
CA GLY A 159 19.85 -27.42 -0.28
C GLY A 159 21.26 -27.19 0.27
N GLU A 160 21.94 -26.11 -0.12
CA GLU A 160 23.20 -25.71 0.52
C GLU A 160 22.91 -24.93 1.82
N SER A 161 23.63 -25.30 2.88
CA SER A 161 23.58 -24.55 4.15
C SER A 161 24.38 -23.24 4.04
N MET A 162 23.93 -22.19 4.72
CA MET A 162 24.68 -20.93 4.81
C MET A 162 26.10 -21.17 5.35
N SER A 163 27.10 -20.64 4.63
CA SER A 163 28.49 -20.65 5.06
C SER A 163 28.69 -19.76 6.30
N THR A 164 29.82 -19.92 7.00
CA THR A 164 30.19 -19.03 8.11
C THR A 164 30.26 -17.57 7.66
N ALA A 165 30.80 -17.31 6.46
CA ALA A 165 30.86 -15.99 5.86
C ALA A 165 29.47 -15.39 5.61
N ASP A 166 28.51 -16.20 5.12
CA ASP A 166 27.12 -15.74 4.93
C ASP A 166 26.47 -15.35 6.24
N ARG A 167 26.70 -16.12 7.30
CA ARG A 167 26.15 -15.81 8.64
C ARG A 167 26.76 -14.54 9.21
N VAL A 168 28.06 -14.32 9.05
CA VAL A 168 28.75 -13.10 9.50
C VAL A 168 28.22 -11.88 8.75
N SER A 169 28.18 -11.92 7.42
CA SER A 169 27.67 -10.82 6.59
C SER A 169 26.20 -10.51 6.90
N LEU A 170 25.33 -11.52 6.90
CA LEU A 170 23.91 -11.32 7.19
C LEU A 170 23.71 -10.78 8.61
N TRP A 171 24.43 -11.30 9.59
CA TRP A 171 24.32 -10.83 10.97
C TRP A 171 24.68 -9.35 11.12
N ALA A 172 25.78 -8.90 10.49
CA ALA A 172 26.16 -7.49 10.46
C ALA A 172 25.12 -6.60 9.78
N LEU A 173 24.54 -7.06 8.68
CA LEU A 173 23.47 -6.33 7.99
C LEU A 173 22.19 -6.23 8.84
N LEU A 174 21.84 -7.28 9.59
CA LEU A 174 20.69 -7.27 10.49
C LEU A 174 20.85 -6.37 11.72
N GLN A 175 22.07 -5.91 12.03
CA GLN A 175 22.26 -4.87 13.05
C GLN A 175 21.93 -3.47 12.54
N GLN A 176 21.47 -3.35 11.29
CA GLN A 176 21.18 -2.08 10.63
C GLN A 176 19.67 -1.99 10.36
N PRO A 177 18.92 -1.18 11.13
CA PRO A 177 17.49 -0.96 10.94
C PRO A 177 17.05 -0.72 9.49
N GLU A 178 17.77 0.17 8.80
CA GLU A 178 17.50 0.53 7.40
C GLU A 178 17.57 -0.69 6.47
N PHE A 179 18.53 -1.60 6.68
CA PHE A 179 18.66 -2.81 5.86
C PHE A 179 17.45 -3.73 6.03
N ILE A 180 17.03 -4.00 7.27
CA ILE A 180 15.85 -4.82 7.56
C ILE A 180 14.63 -4.19 6.91
N LEU A 181 14.42 -2.89 7.09
CA LEU A 181 13.31 -2.15 6.53
C LEU A 181 13.25 -2.26 5.00
N PHE A 182 14.36 -1.97 4.31
CA PHE A 182 14.42 -1.97 2.84
C PHE A 182 14.31 -3.37 2.24
N ARG A 183 14.78 -4.39 2.96
CA ARG A 183 14.74 -5.77 2.48
C ARG A 183 13.37 -6.42 2.68
N ILE A 184 12.67 -6.09 3.77
CA ILE A 184 11.37 -6.69 4.11
C ILE A 184 10.19 -5.91 3.52
N LEU A 185 10.30 -4.59 3.35
CA LEU A 185 9.18 -3.74 2.90
C LEU A 185 9.24 -3.20 1.47
N PRO A 186 9.88 -3.84 0.45
CA PRO A 186 9.93 -3.27 -0.89
C PRO A 186 8.54 -3.11 -1.55
N LEU A 187 7.54 -3.86 -1.09
CA LEU A 187 6.15 -3.72 -1.55
C LEU A 187 5.45 -2.45 -1.03
N SER A 188 6.02 -1.77 -0.03
CA SER A 188 5.52 -0.47 0.45
C SER A 188 5.61 0.63 -0.60
N ARG A 189 6.51 0.48 -1.59
CA ARG A 189 6.84 1.48 -2.63
C ARG A 189 7.35 2.81 -2.08
N VAL A 190 7.64 2.89 -0.79
CA VAL A 190 8.28 4.04 -0.15
C VAL A 190 9.72 3.74 0.24
N THR A 191 10.08 2.46 0.38
CA THR A 191 11.45 1.99 0.57
C THR A 191 12.11 1.63 -0.77
N PRO A 192 13.41 1.92 -0.96
CA PRO A 192 14.16 1.47 -2.12
C PRO A 192 14.40 -0.04 -2.08
N LYS A 193 14.60 -0.64 -3.25
CA LYS A 193 15.02 -2.04 -3.36
C LYS A 193 16.51 -2.18 -3.06
N ILE A 194 16.88 -3.19 -2.27
CA ILE A 194 18.29 -3.60 -2.14
C ILE A 194 18.71 -4.42 -3.36
N ILE A 195 19.62 -3.86 -4.16
CA ILE A 195 20.15 -4.47 -5.39
C ILE A 195 21.28 -5.46 -5.13
N GLY A 196 22.01 -5.32 -4.02
CA GLY A 196 23.06 -6.24 -3.65
C GLY A 196 23.64 -5.98 -2.26
N THR A 197 24.42 -6.94 -1.77
CA THR A 197 25.12 -6.87 -0.48
C THR A 197 26.56 -7.32 -0.65
N CYS A 198 27.46 -6.78 0.18
CA CYS A 198 28.81 -7.29 0.34
C CYS A 198 29.32 -7.03 1.77
N GLY A 199 29.51 -8.10 2.55
CA GLY A 199 29.89 -7.97 3.96
C GLY A 199 28.86 -7.16 4.74
N GLN A 200 29.33 -6.12 5.42
CA GLN A 200 28.54 -5.14 6.17
C GLN A 200 27.79 -4.13 5.28
N PHE A 201 28.14 -4.03 4.00
CA PHE A 201 27.54 -3.05 3.10
C PHE A 201 26.33 -3.64 2.37
N TYR A 202 25.26 -2.84 2.32
CA TYR A 202 24.15 -3.05 1.39
C TYR A 202 24.12 -1.95 0.35
N SER A 203 23.60 -2.29 -0.83
CA SER A 203 23.45 -1.36 -1.94
C SER A 203 21.97 -1.23 -2.30
N PRO A 204 21.32 -0.08 -2.05
CA PRO A 204 19.99 0.20 -2.57
C PRO A 204 20.06 0.61 -4.06
N GLU A 205 18.90 0.56 -4.74
CA GLU A 205 18.75 1.12 -6.08
C GLU A 205 19.19 2.58 -6.15
N ALA A 206 19.72 3.00 -7.29
CA ALA A 206 20.17 4.38 -7.48
C ALA A 206 18.98 5.34 -7.52
N LEU A 207 18.92 6.25 -6.56
CA LEU A 207 17.90 7.30 -6.48
C LEU A 207 18.49 8.67 -6.82
N VAL A 208 17.70 9.48 -7.53
CA VAL A 208 18.03 10.89 -7.76
C VAL A 208 17.49 11.70 -6.58
N ALA A 209 18.39 12.22 -5.74
CA ALA A 209 18.01 13.06 -4.61
C ALA A 209 17.15 14.25 -5.04
N PHE A 210 16.01 14.42 -4.39
CA PHE A 210 15.12 15.53 -4.65
C PHE A 210 15.65 16.79 -3.96
N ARG A 211 15.82 17.86 -4.74
CA ARG A 211 16.18 19.18 -4.20
C ARG A 211 15.24 20.23 -4.76
N MET A 212 14.55 20.94 -3.87
CA MET A 212 13.67 22.06 -4.22
C MET A 212 14.50 23.22 -4.76
N LYS A 213 14.54 23.36 -6.08
CA LYS A 213 15.09 24.53 -6.79
C LYS A 213 14.03 25.61 -7.01
N GLY A 214 14.43 26.88 -7.09
CA GLY A 214 13.53 28.03 -7.17
C GLY A 214 12.57 28.06 -8.36
N TYR A 215 12.86 27.36 -9.46
CA TYR A 215 11.95 27.27 -10.62
C TYR A 215 10.77 26.30 -10.43
N TYR A 216 10.76 25.47 -9.37
CA TYR A 216 9.65 24.56 -9.07
C TYR A 216 8.43 25.26 -8.45
N MET A 217 8.45 26.60 -8.29
CA MET A 217 7.32 27.36 -7.75
C MET A 217 6.03 27.17 -8.57
N ASN A 218 6.15 26.97 -9.89
CA ASN A 218 5.02 26.70 -10.80
C ASN A 218 4.57 25.23 -10.81
N LEU A 219 5.35 24.32 -10.20
CA LEU A 219 5.10 22.88 -10.12
C LEU A 219 4.69 22.41 -8.71
N LYS A 220 4.57 23.35 -7.75
CA LYS A 220 4.24 23.06 -6.34
C LYS A 220 3.03 22.15 -6.17
N GLY A 221 1.96 22.40 -6.94
CA GLY A 221 0.75 21.58 -6.89
C GLY A 221 1.03 20.12 -7.27
N LYS A 222 1.77 19.88 -8.37
CA LYS A 222 2.13 18.52 -8.82
C LYS A 222 3.06 17.82 -7.83
N ILE A 223 4.07 18.53 -7.30
CA ILE A 223 5.01 17.98 -6.32
C ILE A 223 4.30 17.62 -5.01
N LEU A 224 3.48 18.53 -4.47
CA LEU A 224 2.67 18.29 -3.26
C LEU A 224 1.79 17.06 -3.45
N VAL A 225 1.13 16.96 -4.60
CA VAL A 225 0.30 15.83 -4.97
C VAL A 225 1.12 14.52 -4.96
N HIS A 226 2.32 14.48 -5.54
CA HIS A 226 3.18 13.28 -5.45
C HIS A 226 3.63 12.95 -4.03
N ILE A 227 3.98 13.94 -3.20
CA ILE A 227 4.36 13.74 -1.80
C ILE A 227 3.19 13.22 -0.97
N MET A 228 1.99 13.79 -1.12
CA MET A 228 0.79 13.29 -0.44
C MET A 228 0.47 11.85 -0.83
N GLY A 229 0.71 11.47 -2.09
CA GLY A 229 0.61 10.07 -2.53
C GLY A 229 1.61 9.17 -1.80
N THR A 230 2.86 9.60 -1.68
CA THR A 230 3.89 8.88 -0.91
C THR A 230 3.51 8.76 0.57
N LEU A 231 3.09 9.85 1.23
CA LEU A 231 2.68 9.86 2.64
C LEU A 231 1.46 8.97 2.91
N LYS A 232 0.52 8.87 1.96
CA LYS A 232 -0.62 7.97 2.08
C LYS A 232 -0.20 6.50 2.18
N LEU A 233 0.84 6.10 1.45
CA LEU A 233 1.39 4.73 1.53
C LEU A 233 2.02 4.44 2.89
N PHE A 234 2.70 5.43 3.50
CA PHE A 234 3.18 5.29 4.88
C PHE A 234 2.03 5.00 5.83
N HIS A 235 0.86 5.62 5.62
CA HIS A 235 -0.30 5.46 6.49
C HIS A 235 -1.09 4.16 6.27
N GLU A 236 -1.14 3.65 5.04
CA GLU A 236 -2.07 2.57 4.66
C GLU A 236 -1.41 1.19 4.55
N PHE A 237 -0.10 1.10 4.72
CA PHE A 237 0.66 -0.14 4.56
C PHE A 237 0.36 -1.17 5.67
N LEU A 238 0.10 -2.43 5.29
CA LEU A 238 -0.04 -3.64 6.12
C LEU A 238 -0.99 -3.60 7.34
N ASN A 239 -1.89 -2.62 7.44
CA ASN A 239 -2.61 -2.28 8.69
C ASN A 239 -1.67 -1.89 9.85
N GLU A 240 -0.41 -1.58 9.55
CA GLU A 240 0.64 -1.20 10.49
C GLU A 240 1.39 0.01 9.90
N PRO A 241 0.93 1.24 10.16
CA PRO A 241 1.45 2.44 9.52
C PRO A 241 2.93 2.66 9.81
N LEU A 242 3.68 3.09 8.79
CA LEU A 242 5.06 3.54 8.93
C LEU A 242 5.09 4.99 9.40
N GLN A 243 5.80 5.22 10.49
CA GLN A 243 6.06 6.52 11.11
C GLN A 243 7.47 6.95 10.72
N TRP A 244 7.58 8.03 9.97
CA TRP A 244 8.86 8.58 9.55
C TRP A 244 9.12 9.89 10.30
N CYS A 245 10.16 9.91 11.12
CA CYS A 245 10.44 11.01 12.04
C CYS A 245 11.44 12.04 11.48
N ASP A 246 12.17 11.73 10.39
CA ASP A 246 13.10 12.65 9.71
C ASP A 246 12.62 12.98 8.28
N VAL A 247 11.41 13.54 8.19
CA VAL A 247 10.80 13.89 6.89
C VAL A 247 11.38 15.21 6.39
N ARG A 248 12.31 15.13 5.44
CA ARG A 248 12.90 16.29 4.76
C ARG A 248 12.97 16.06 3.25
N PHE A 249 12.92 17.12 2.47
CA PHE A 249 12.96 17.02 1.00
C PHE A 249 14.25 16.40 0.48
N ASP A 250 15.37 16.65 1.15
CA ASP A 250 16.69 16.08 0.85
C ASP A 250 16.81 14.60 1.22
N ASN A 251 15.91 14.07 2.05
CA ASN A 251 15.78 12.63 2.34
C ASN A 251 14.81 11.93 1.38
N LEU A 252 14.25 12.63 0.39
CA LEU A 252 13.43 12.04 -0.68
C LEU A 252 14.24 11.87 -1.96
N GLY A 253 14.04 10.75 -2.64
CA GLY A 253 14.65 10.41 -3.92
C GLY A 253 13.59 10.08 -4.96
N LEU A 254 13.97 10.20 -6.23
CA LEU A 254 13.20 9.74 -7.36
C LEU A 254 13.88 8.50 -7.94
N SER A 255 13.15 7.38 -8.02
CA SER A 255 13.63 6.17 -8.70
C SER A 255 13.38 6.27 -10.21
N ALA A 256 14.29 5.72 -11.00
CA ALA A 256 14.11 5.57 -12.45
C ALA A 256 13.08 4.49 -12.79
N ASP A 257 12.96 3.45 -11.96
CA ASP A 257 12.03 2.33 -12.13
C ASP A 257 10.61 2.68 -11.71
N TYR A 258 10.45 3.69 -10.85
CA TYR A 258 9.17 4.22 -10.40
C TYR A 258 8.95 5.63 -10.94
N PRO A 259 8.61 5.78 -12.24
CA PRO A 259 8.36 7.11 -12.78
C PRO A 259 7.26 7.80 -11.97
N LYS A 260 7.61 8.94 -11.36
CA LYS A 260 6.71 9.88 -10.65
C LYS A 260 6.34 9.53 -9.18
N ARG A 261 7.21 8.84 -8.42
CA ARG A 261 6.99 8.66 -6.96
C ARG A 261 8.24 9.02 -6.15
N PHE A 262 8.02 9.67 -5.01
CA PHE A 262 9.08 9.90 -4.03
C PHE A 262 9.32 8.63 -3.21
N VAL A 263 10.58 8.21 -3.19
CA VAL A 263 11.10 7.10 -2.40
C VAL A 263 11.94 7.70 -1.28
N MET A 264 11.88 7.12 -0.10
CA MET A 264 12.69 7.52 1.03
C MET A 264 14.13 7.06 0.83
N MET A 265 15.08 7.98 0.93
CA MET A 265 16.50 7.66 0.79
C MET A 265 17.17 7.28 2.10
N ASP A 266 16.61 7.71 3.23
CA ASP A 266 17.13 7.47 4.57
C ASP A 266 16.06 6.85 5.46
N GLY A 267 16.32 5.62 5.92
CA GLY A 267 15.41 4.81 6.70
C GLY A 267 15.70 4.76 8.19
N ASP A 268 16.68 5.52 8.70
CA ASP A 268 17.09 5.42 10.11
C ASP A 268 16.00 5.75 11.12
N MET A 269 15.19 6.75 10.77
CA MET A 269 14.19 7.32 11.66
C MET A 269 12.79 6.87 11.23
N VAL A 270 12.66 5.61 10.83
CA VAL A 270 11.41 5.05 10.31
C VAL A 270 11.04 3.81 11.11
N TYR A 271 9.83 3.82 11.62
CA TYR A 271 9.35 2.82 12.55
C TYR A 271 7.96 2.36 12.13
N THR A 272 7.59 1.13 12.43
CA THR A 272 6.17 0.76 12.48
C THR A 272 5.50 1.45 13.67
N GLU A 273 4.20 1.73 13.57
CA GLU A 273 3.45 2.44 14.62
C GLU A 273 3.58 1.74 15.99
N SER A 274 3.48 0.41 16.03
CA SER A 274 3.66 -0.42 17.22
C SER A 274 5.08 -0.39 17.76
N ARG A 275 6.11 -0.36 16.90
CA ARG A 275 7.49 -0.19 17.36
C ARG A 275 7.73 1.18 17.95
N LEU A 276 7.27 2.23 17.26
CA LEU A 276 7.42 3.59 17.75
C LEU A 276 6.70 3.76 19.09
N ARG A 277 5.46 3.25 19.19
CA ARG A 277 4.69 3.28 20.42
C ARG A 277 5.42 2.57 21.56
N ALA A 278 5.98 1.39 21.31
CA ALA A 278 6.73 0.67 22.32
C ALA A 278 8.07 1.33 22.70
N ALA A 279 8.65 2.16 21.83
CA ALA A 279 9.82 2.97 22.17
C ALA A 279 9.47 4.13 23.12
N PHE A 280 8.19 4.53 23.18
CA PHE A 280 7.67 5.57 24.08
C PHE A 280 7.00 5.00 25.34
N GLU A 281 6.26 3.89 25.23
CA GLU A 281 5.52 3.28 26.34
C GLU A 281 6.45 2.82 27.47
N GLY A 282 6.21 3.33 28.69
CA GLY A 282 6.96 2.95 29.88
C GLY A 282 8.32 3.65 30.04
N ARG A 283 8.66 4.60 29.17
CA ARG A 283 9.89 5.40 29.31
C ARG A 283 9.73 6.42 30.45
N PRO A 284 10.62 6.42 31.46
CA PRO A 284 10.59 7.45 32.48
C PRO A 284 11.02 8.78 31.86
N CYS A 285 10.13 9.78 31.83
CA CYS A 285 10.48 11.17 31.52
C CYS A 285 10.20 12.08 32.72
N ALA A 286 11.10 13.05 32.97
CA ALA A 286 10.93 14.07 33.99
C ALA A 286 10.28 15.33 33.40
N THR A 287 10.52 15.57 32.11
CA THR A 287 9.98 16.65 31.30
C THR A 287 9.52 16.13 29.94
N ASP A 288 8.60 16.85 29.27
CA ASP A 288 8.12 16.48 27.93
C ASP A 288 9.26 16.39 26.90
N ASP A 289 10.38 17.10 27.14
CA ASP A 289 11.56 17.08 26.28
C ASP A 289 12.33 15.76 26.35
N ASP A 290 12.28 15.05 27.49
CA ASP A 290 12.90 13.72 27.64
C ASP A 290 12.15 12.64 26.84
N CYS A 291 10.91 12.95 26.47
CA CYS A 291 10.03 12.11 25.67
C CYS A 291 10.11 12.47 24.16
N ARG A 292 11.13 13.21 23.71
CA ARG A 292 11.41 13.49 22.28
C ARG A 292 12.42 12.51 21.66
N ILE A 293 12.12 12.06 20.44
CA ILE A 293 13.08 11.45 19.52
C ILE A 293 13.25 12.46 18.37
N VAL A 294 14.22 13.37 18.46
CA VAL A 294 14.69 14.40 17.47
C VAL A 294 13.66 14.96 16.46
N GLU A 295 13.42 16.28 16.48
CA GLU A 295 12.59 17.06 15.53
C GLU A 295 11.32 16.37 14.98
N LEU A 296 10.61 15.62 15.83
CA LEU A 296 9.22 15.27 15.54
C LEU A 296 8.38 16.56 15.55
N PHE A 297 8.17 17.17 14.38
CA PHE A 297 6.88 17.79 14.12
C PHE A 297 5.87 16.65 14.09
N ILE A 298 5.35 16.31 15.27
CA ILE A 298 4.13 15.53 15.35
C ILE A 298 3.08 16.37 14.60
N TYR A 299 2.79 16.03 13.35
CA TYR A 299 1.46 16.25 12.83
C TYR A 299 0.56 15.36 13.66
N VAL A 300 0.19 15.87 14.84
CA VAL A 300 -1.01 15.44 15.54
C VAL A 300 -2.09 15.76 14.54
N VAL A 301 -2.50 14.77 13.76
CA VAL A 301 -3.82 14.80 13.13
C VAL A 301 -4.79 14.81 14.31
N LEU A 302 -5.14 16.03 14.72
CA LEU A 302 -6.14 16.43 15.72
C LEU A 302 -6.92 15.24 16.33
N SER A 303 -6.28 14.52 17.23
CA SER A 303 -6.96 13.99 18.41
C SER A 303 -7.07 15.17 19.35
N TYR A 304 -8.16 15.93 19.24
CA TYR A 304 -8.58 16.77 20.35
C TYR A 304 -9.09 15.81 21.43
N GLU A 305 -8.19 15.28 22.25
CA GLU A 305 -8.55 14.95 23.63
C GLU A 305 -8.65 16.28 24.36
N LYS A 306 -9.86 16.58 24.86
CA LYS A 306 -10.11 17.71 25.76
C LYS A 306 -9.23 17.54 27.01
N PRO A 307 -8.52 18.57 27.49
CA PRO A 307 -8.03 18.59 28.86
C PRO A 307 -9.22 18.78 29.81
N ASP A 308 -9.19 18.03 30.90
CA ASP A 308 -10.04 18.06 32.08
C ASP A 308 -10.97 19.28 32.24
N ASP A 309 -12.26 19.06 32.03
CA ASP A 309 -13.30 19.77 32.78
C ASP A 309 -14.18 18.72 33.47
N LYS A 310 -14.29 18.86 34.78
CA LYS A 310 -14.97 17.97 35.72
C LYS A 310 -16.32 17.50 35.19
N MET A 311 -16.44 16.21 34.91
CA MET A 311 -17.71 15.58 34.56
C MET A 311 -18.49 15.32 35.85
N GLU A 312 -19.35 16.26 36.24
CA GLU A 312 -20.55 15.92 37.02
C GLU A 312 -21.54 15.15 36.13
N PRO A 313 -22.32 14.21 36.70
CA PRO A 313 -23.23 13.37 35.94
C PRO A 313 -24.44 14.20 35.46
N TRP A 314 -24.48 14.53 34.18
CA TRP A 314 -25.68 15.10 33.58
C TRP A 314 -26.71 14.01 33.32
N LYS A 315 -27.86 14.20 33.97
CA LYS A 315 -29.03 13.36 34.02
C LYS A 315 -29.62 13.12 32.64
N ASN A 316 -30.23 11.94 32.51
CA ASN A 316 -31.19 11.59 31.48
C ASN A 316 -32.24 12.69 31.32
N ASP A 317 -32.30 13.30 30.14
CA ASP A 317 -33.53 13.84 29.58
C ASP A 317 -33.55 13.47 28.10
N VAL A 318 -34.07 12.27 27.85
CA VAL A 318 -34.54 11.80 26.55
C VAL A 318 -35.83 12.58 26.24
N PRO A 319 -35.97 13.26 25.09
CA PRO A 319 -37.29 13.60 24.60
C PRO A 319 -37.97 12.30 24.15
N ILE A 320 -38.82 11.78 25.04
CA ILE A 320 -39.79 10.74 24.74
C ILE A 320 -40.77 11.35 23.73
N PHE A 321 -40.73 10.90 22.47
CA PHE A 321 -41.87 11.06 21.57
C PHE A 321 -42.81 9.90 21.83
N ASP A 322 -43.75 10.14 22.75
CA ASP A 322 -44.85 9.24 23.03
C ASP A 322 -45.95 9.45 21.99
N SER A 323 -46.54 8.32 21.60
CA SER A 323 -47.63 8.20 20.66
C SER A 323 -48.96 8.59 21.29
N GLY A 324 -49.68 9.52 20.65
CA GLY A 324 -51.14 9.63 20.76
C GLY A 324 -51.67 10.89 21.45
N HIS A 325 -52.29 11.80 20.67
CA HIS A 325 -53.69 12.21 20.84
C HIS A 325 -54.06 13.37 19.88
N GLY A 326 -55.18 13.17 19.16
CA GLY A 326 -56.15 14.23 18.86
C GLY A 326 -55.86 15.20 17.71
N TRP A 327 -56.14 14.78 16.48
CA TRP A 327 -56.43 15.71 15.39
C TRP A 327 -57.85 16.27 15.58
N ASN A 328 -57.97 17.58 15.79
CA ASN A 328 -59.23 18.29 15.60
C ASN A 328 -59.34 18.73 14.12
N GLU A 329 -60.51 18.46 13.56
CA GLU A 329 -60.97 18.84 12.23
C GLU A 329 -60.97 20.37 12.06
N GLU A 330 -60.41 20.86 10.94
CA GLU A 330 -61.11 21.77 10.04
C GLU A 330 -60.33 21.99 8.72
N SER A 331 -60.94 21.47 7.65
CA SER A 331 -60.97 22.03 6.28
C SER A 331 -59.66 22.39 5.57
N ILE A 332 -59.11 21.46 4.78
CA ILE A 332 -58.63 21.75 3.40
C ILE A 332 -59.01 20.56 2.51
N GLY A 333 -59.72 20.85 1.42
CA GLY A 333 -60.28 19.86 0.50
C GLY A 333 -59.29 19.24 -0.48
N GLU A 334 -59.82 18.20 -1.12
CA GLU A 334 -59.34 17.43 -2.29
C GLU A 334 -58.27 16.35 -2.05
N LYS A 335 -58.79 15.12 -1.92
CA LYS A 335 -58.10 13.83 -2.01
C LYS A 335 -57.50 13.60 -3.41
N SER A 336 -56.32 13.00 -3.45
CA SER A 336 -55.99 11.94 -4.41
C SER A 336 -55.43 10.73 -3.65
N GLU A 337 -56.27 9.70 -3.48
CA GLU A 337 -55.96 8.36 -2.95
C GLU A 337 -55.26 7.53 -4.04
N VAL A 338 -53.94 7.62 -4.18
CA VAL A 338 -53.11 6.64 -4.89
C VAL A 338 -51.72 6.71 -4.24
N ASP A 339 -51.30 5.72 -3.43
CA ASP A 339 -49.87 5.37 -3.15
C ASP A 339 -49.64 4.46 -1.92
N THR A 340 -50.68 4.06 -1.16
CA THR A 340 -50.49 3.19 0.02
C THR A 340 -50.43 1.68 -0.28
N ASN A 341 -50.96 1.24 -1.43
CA ASN A 341 -51.02 -0.19 -1.79
C ASN A 341 -49.73 -0.76 -2.40
N GLU A 342 -48.84 0.07 -2.93
CA GLU A 342 -47.64 -0.39 -3.64
C GLU A 342 -46.46 -0.67 -2.68
N SER A 343 -46.35 0.13 -1.61
CA SER A 343 -45.34 -0.07 -0.55
C SER A 343 -45.57 -1.33 0.28
N SER A 344 -46.83 -1.62 0.65
CA SER A 344 -47.18 -2.85 1.40
C SER A 344 -46.93 -4.12 0.58
N LYS A 345 -47.29 -4.11 -0.71
CA LYS A 345 -47.05 -5.25 -1.62
C LYS A 345 -45.57 -5.51 -1.84
N LYS A 346 -44.75 -4.45 -1.99
CA LYS A 346 -43.30 -4.58 -2.16
C LYS A 346 -42.62 -5.14 -0.91
N HIS A 347 -43.08 -4.74 0.27
CA HIS A 347 -42.57 -5.24 1.54
C HIS A 347 -42.89 -6.73 1.78
N ASP A 348 -44.09 -7.18 1.43
CA ASP A 348 -44.48 -8.60 1.55
C ASP A 348 -43.80 -9.49 0.49
N LEU A 349 -43.60 -8.98 -0.73
CA LEU A 349 -42.86 -9.68 -1.79
C LEU A 349 -41.39 -9.88 -1.41
N ASN A 350 -40.74 -8.86 -0.84
CA ASN A 350 -39.36 -8.95 -0.37
C ASN A 350 -39.20 -10.00 0.74
N LYS A 351 -40.14 -10.11 1.68
CA LYS A 351 -40.09 -11.13 2.74
C LYS A 351 -40.10 -12.56 2.22
N THR A 352 -40.97 -12.86 1.25
CA THR A 352 -41.04 -14.19 0.63
C THR A 352 -39.75 -14.51 -0.09
N ARG A 353 -39.22 -13.57 -0.89
CA ARG A 353 -37.98 -13.76 -1.63
C ARG A 353 -36.76 -13.95 -0.74
N ILE A 354 -36.64 -13.19 0.36
CA ILE A 354 -35.59 -13.37 1.37
C ILE A 354 -35.63 -14.79 1.96
N ALA A 355 -36.83 -15.30 2.27
CA ALA A 355 -37.00 -16.63 2.84
C ALA A 355 -36.58 -17.74 1.84
N GLU A 356 -36.90 -17.58 0.56
CA GLU A 356 -36.43 -18.48 -0.51
C GLU A 356 -34.90 -18.46 -0.62
N VAL A 357 -34.31 -17.28 -0.82
CA VAL A 357 -32.86 -17.13 -1.01
C VAL A 357 -32.06 -17.70 0.16
N LEU A 358 -32.46 -17.39 1.39
CA LEU A 358 -31.78 -17.92 2.59
C LEU A 358 -32.10 -19.40 2.83
N GLY A 359 -33.31 -19.84 2.49
CA GLY A 359 -33.70 -21.25 2.56
C GLY A 359 -32.86 -22.12 1.65
N ASP A 360 -32.74 -21.74 0.37
CA ASP A 360 -31.95 -22.46 -0.64
C ASP A 360 -30.46 -22.47 -0.28
N LEU A 361 -29.93 -21.33 0.17
CA LEU A 361 -28.54 -21.22 0.62
C LEU A 361 -28.28 -22.17 1.80
N CYS A 362 -29.14 -22.15 2.82
CA CYS A 362 -28.94 -22.99 3.99
C CYS A 362 -29.18 -24.47 3.73
N SER A 363 -30.15 -24.84 2.88
CA SER A 363 -30.34 -26.23 2.44
C SER A 363 -29.10 -26.74 1.72
N SER A 364 -28.55 -25.95 0.79
CA SER A 364 -27.32 -26.29 0.07
C SER A 364 -26.12 -26.48 1.00
N PHE A 365 -26.03 -25.67 2.07
CA PHE A 365 -25.00 -25.81 3.09
C PHE A 365 -25.18 -27.08 3.93
N ASP A 366 -26.42 -27.39 4.32
CA ASP A 366 -26.76 -28.57 5.12
C ASP A 366 -26.51 -29.87 4.35
N GLU A 367 -26.73 -29.85 3.03
CA GLU A 367 -26.42 -30.95 2.11
C GLU A 367 -24.92 -31.08 1.78
N GLY A 368 -24.08 -30.14 2.24
CA GLY A 368 -22.65 -30.14 1.97
C GLY A 368 -22.29 -29.81 0.52
N LEU A 369 -23.17 -29.11 -0.20
CA LEU A 369 -22.93 -28.66 -1.58
C LEU A 369 -22.13 -27.35 -1.65
N ILE A 370 -22.22 -26.54 -0.59
CA ILE A 370 -21.50 -25.28 -0.44
C ILE A 370 -20.84 -25.19 0.95
N SER A 371 -19.88 -24.27 1.09
CA SER A 371 -19.17 -24.02 2.33
C SER A 371 -18.84 -22.54 2.50
N GLY A 372 -18.34 -22.19 3.68
CA GLY A 372 -17.98 -20.82 4.04
C GLY A 372 -17.88 -20.67 5.55
N ASP A 373 -17.00 -19.79 6.01
CA ASP A 373 -16.76 -19.56 7.44
C ASP A 373 -17.94 -18.88 8.14
N LEU A 374 -18.82 -18.22 7.39
CA LEU A 374 -20.04 -17.60 7.91
C LEU A 374 -21.28 -18.48 7.78
N CYS A 375 -21.26 -19.60 7.07
CA CYS A 375 -22.46 -20.43 6.85
C CYS A 375 -23.06 -20.95 8.16
N LEU A 376 -22.23 -21.46 9.07
CA LEU A 376 -22.71 -21.92 10.39
C LEU A 376 -23.41 -20.81 11.18
N ARG A 377 -22.88 -19.58 11.09
CA ARG A 377 -23.46 -18.43 11.77
C ARG A 377 -24.77 -18.01 11.11
N LEU A 378 -24.78 -17.96 9.79
CA LEU A 378 -25.92 -17.53 8.99
C LEU A 378 -27.11 -18.49 9.17
N CYS A 379 -26.89 -19.80 9.00
CA CYS A 379 -27.96 -20.80 8.92
C CYS A 379 -28.45 -21.30 10.28
N TYR A 380 -27.53 -21.49 11.24
CA TYR A 380 -27.84 -22.15 12.52
C TYR A 380 -27.91 -21.20 13.71
N ARG A 381 -27.00 -20.23 13.82
CA ARG A 381 -26.99 -19.33 14.98
C ARG A 381 -28.08 -18.26 14.92
N ARG A 382 -28.52 -17.88 13.72
CA ARG A 382 -29.63 -16.93 13.44
C ARG A 382 -29.64 -15.71 14.37
N THR A 383 -28.46 -15.13 14.63
CA THR A 383 -28.30 -13.96 15.52
C THR A 383 -28.66 -12.64 14.84
N TRP A 384 -29.13 -12.71 13.60
CA TRP A 384 -29.28 -11.58 12.72
C TRP A 384 -30.74 -11.26 12.42
N VAL A 385 -31.00 -10.00 12.09
CA VAL A 385 -32.29 -9.50 11.58
C VAL A 385 -32.05 -8.91 10.20
N VAL A 386 -32.80 -9.36 9.19
CA VAL A 386 -32.74 -8.72 7.86
C VAL A 386 -33.36 -7.33 7.97
N VAL A 387 -32.57 -6.32 7.66
CA VAL A 387 -32.97 -4.92 7.63
C VAL A 387 -33.40 -4.53 6.23
N ASP A 388 -32.69 -5.02 5.22
CA ASP A 388 -32.93 -4.63 3.84
C ASP A 388 -32.55 -5.73 2.84
N TYR A 389 -33.17 -5.66 1.66
CA TYR A 389 -32.95 -6.61 0.57
C TYR A 389 -33.06 -5.93 -0.79
N TYR A 390 -32.05 -6.15 -1.62
CA TYR A 390 -32.00 -5.66 -2.99
C TYR A 390 -31.69 -6.81 -3.93
N GLU A 391 -32.49 -6.95 -4.98
CA GLU A 391 -32.27 -7.91 -6.08
C GLU A 391 -32.41 -7.16 -7.40
N GLY A 392 -31.34 -7.19 -8.19
CA GLY A 392 -31.21 -6.49 -9.47
C GLY A 392 -29.97 -7.01 -10.20
N ASN A 393 -28.98 -6.14 -10.43
CA ASN A 393 -27.68 -6.59 -10.95
C ASN A 393 -26.87 -7.42 -9.92
N LYS A 394 -27.22 -7.30 -8.64
CA LYS A 394 -26.68 -8.06 -7.51
C LYS A 394 -27.83 -8.45 -6.59
N THR A 395 -27.64 -9.53 -5.86
CA THR A 395 -28.41 -9.88 -4.67
C THR A 395 -27.66 -9.39 -3.44
N VAL A 396 -28.27 -8.48 -2.68
CA VAL A 396 -27.70 -7.87 -1.48
C VAL A 396 -28.65 -8.06 -0.30
N LEU A 397 -28.17 -8.72 0.74
CA LEU A 397 -28.87 -8.91 2.01
C LEU A 397 -28.19 -8.05 3.08
N VAL A 398 -28.91 -7.08 3.64
CA VAL A 398 -28.43 -6.24 4.72
C VAL A 398 -29.00 -6.74 6.03
N MET A 399 -28.14 -7.18 6.94
CA MET A 399 -28.51 -7.81 8.18
C MET A 399 -27.89 -7.08 9.37
N LYS A 400 -28.60 -7.03 10.50
CA LYS A 400 -28.07 -6.59 11.79
C LYS A 400 -27.76 -7.79 12.67
N ASP A 401 -26.53 -7.88 13.14
CA ASP A 401 -26.05 -8.92 14.06
C ASP A 401 -25.57 -8.22 15.35
N GLY A 402 -26.48 -8.11 16.32
CA GLY A 402 -26.34 -7.16 17.42
C GLY A 402 -26.34 -5.72 16.90
N ASP A 403 -25.31 -4.94 17.29
CA ASP A 403 -25.15 -3.53 16.86
C ASP A 403 -24.41 -3.39 15.51
N ARG A 404 -23.92 -4.48 14.92
CA ARG A 404 -23.14 -4.45 13.68
C ARG A 404 -24.02 -4.68 12.46
N THR A 405 -23.75 -3.93 11.40
CA THR A 405 -24.34 -4.17 10.09
C THR A 405 -23.46 -5.14 9.30
N VAL A 406 -24.06 -6.20 8.78
CA VAL A 406 -23.42 -7.23 7.95
C VAL A 406 -24.12 -7.27 6.60
N VAL A 407 -23.35 -7.18 5.52
CA VAL A 407 -23.89 -7.13 4.16
C VAL A 407 -23.41 -8.34 3.39
N TYR A 408 -24.33 -9.23 3.01
CA TYR A 408 -24.03 -10.35 2.12
C TYR A 408 -24.30 -9.92 0.70
N LYS A 409 -23.31 -10.12 -0.18
CA LYS A 409 -23.41 -9.75 -1.60
C LYS A 409 -23.13 -10.94 -2.50
N SER A 410 -23.90 -11.05 -3.57
CA SER A 410 -23.61 -11.95 -4.69
C SER A 410 -24.14 -11.37 -6.00
N SER A 411 -23.52 -11.67 -7.14
CA SER A 411 -24.05 -11.28 -8.46
C SER A 411 -25.33 -12.04 -8.84
N LEU A 412 -25.52 -13.26 -8.31
CA LEU A 412 -26.67 -14.12 -8.57
C LEU A 412 -27.28 -14.61 -7.26
N SER A 413 -28.57 -14.97 -7.28
CA SER A 413 -29.31 -15.28 -6.06
C SER A 413 -28.97 -16.67 -5.51
N ALA A 414 -28.71 -17.65 -6.39
CA ALA A 414 -28.38 -19.04 -6.09
C ALA A 414 -27.05 -19.49 -6.72
N THR A 415 -26.34 -20.39 -6.06
CA THR A 415 -25.06 -20.97 -6.55
C THR A 415 -25.24 -21.71 -7.87
N THR A 416 -26.39 -22.33 -8.09
CA THR A 416 -26.72 -23.10 -9.31
C THR A 416 -26.93 -22.23 -10.55
N GLU A 417 -27.04 -20.91 -10.39
CA GLU A 417 -27.14 -19.97 -11.52
C GLU A 417 -25.75 -19.62 -12.10
N PHE A 418 -24.67 -19.91 -11.38
CA PHE A 418 -23.31 -19.76 -11.89
C PHE A 418 -22.97 -20.90 -12.85
N PRO A 419 -22.01 -20.70 -13.79
CA PRO A 419 -21.58 -21.77 -14.70
C PRO A 419 -21.15 -23.03 -13.95
N ASP A 420 -21.44 -24.21 -14.51
CA ASP A 420 -21.08 -25.47 -13.85
C ASP A 420 -19.56 -25.64 -13.71
N LEU A 421 -19.13 -26.00 -12.49
CA LEU A 421 -17.74 -26.37 -12.23
C LEU A 421 -17.45 -27.73 -12.86
N LYS A 422 -16.46 -27.76 -13.76
CA LYS A 422 -15.97 -29.02 -14.34
C LYS A 422 -15.36 -29.91 -13.24
N ASN A 423 -15.41 -31.22 -13.45
CA ASN A 423 -14.75 -32.16 -12.54
C ASN A 423 -13.22 -32.02 -12.69
N LEU A 424 -12.56 -31.55 -11.63
CA LEU A 424 -11.13 -31.21 -11.61
C LEU A 424 -10.47 -31.81 -10.38
N THR A 425 -9.19 -32.15 -10.50
CA THR A 425 -8.34 -32.44 -9.35
C THR A 425 -8.04 -31.17 -8.54
N ASP A 426 -7.56 -31.32 -7.29
CA ASP A 426 -7.16 -30.17 -6.46
C ASP A 426 -6.08 -29.30 -7.14
N ASP A 427 -5.16 -29.95 -7.86
CA ASP A 427 -4.06 -29.26 -8.53
C ASP A 427 -4.53 -28.48 -9.76
N GLU A 428 -5.37 -29.10 -10.60
CA GLU A 428 -6.00 -28.44 -11.75
C GLU A 428 -6.90 -27.29 -11.34
N PHE A 429 -7.66 -27.46 -10.25
CA PHE A 429 -8.48 -26.38 -9.70
C PHE A 429 -7.60 -25.22 -9.20
N SER A 430 -6.48 -25.52 -8.52
CA SER A 430 -5.55 -24.47 -8.08
C SER A 430 -4.90 -23.71 -9.24
N GLU A 431 -4.59 -24.38 -10.35
CA GLU A 431 -4.11 -23.74 -11.58
C GLU A 431 -5.21 -22.87 -12.21
N MET A 432 -6.44 -23.36 -12.27
CA MET A 432 -7.59 -22.59 -12.74
C MET A 432 -7.81 -21.32 -11.94
N VAL A 433 -7.63 -21.35 -10.60
CA VAL A 433 -7.70 -20.14 -9.76
C VAL A 433 -6.66 -19.11 -10.19
N VAL A 434 -5.43 -19.54 -10.51
CA VAL A 434 -4.38 -18.65 -11.02
C VAL A 434 -4.79 -18.05 -12.36
N ASP A 435 -5.30 -18.87 -13.27
CA ASP A 435 -5.70 -18.42 -14.60
C ASP A 435 -6.84 -17.39 -14.50
N ILE A 436 -7.90 -17.64 -13.72
CA ILE A 436 -9.01 -16.67 -13.52
C ILE A 436 -8.53 -15.35 -12.93
N VAL A 437 -7.72 -15.39 -11.87
CA VAL A 437 -7.23 -14.14 -11.23
C VAL A 437 -6.32 -13.37 -12.18
N ASN A 438 -5.49 -14.05 -12.97
CA ASN A 438 -4.65 -13.40 -13.97
C ASN A 438 -5.44 -12.87 -15.16
N ASP A 439 -6.50 -13.53 -15.56
CA ASP A 439 -7.37 -13.04 -16.63
C ASP A 439 -8.12 -11.79 -16.18
N GLU A 440 -8.60 -11.78 -14.93
CA GLU A 440 -9.36 -10.67 -14.37
C GLU A 440 -8.49 -9.46 -14.00
N LEU A 441 -7.32 -9.68 -13.40
CA LEU A 441 -6.47 -8.58 -12.91
C LEU A 441 -5.23 -8.31 -13.77
N ARG A 442 -4.88 -9.20 -14.70
CA ARG A 442 -3.66 -9.10 -15.53
C ARG A 442 -2.37 -8.86 -14.74
N LEU A 443 -2.30 -9.30 -13.48
CA LEU A 443 -1.15 -9.08 -12.58
C LEU A 443 0.02 -10.06 -12.81
N GLY A 444 -0.20 -11.17 -13.52
CA GLY A 444 0.85 -12.10 -13.92
C GLY A 444 1.39 -12.97 -12.78
N PHE A 445 0.52 -13.43 -11.87
CA PHE A 445 0.88 -14.39 -10.84
C PHE A 445 1.46 -15.67 -11.47
N PRO A 446 2.67 -16.10 -11.07
CA PRO A 446 3.28 -17.30 -11.65
C PRO A 446 2.64 -18.56 -11.07
N ARG A 447 2.56 -19.64 -11.86
CA ARG A 447 1.89 -20.90 -11.48
C ARG A 447 2.38 -21.52 -10.17
N HIS A 448 3.67 -21.41 -9.87
CA HIS A 448 4.23 -21.91 -8.59
C HIS A 448 3.68 -21.18 -7.35
N TYR A 449 3.00 -20.04 -7.52
CA TYR A 449 2.36 -19.25 -6.47
C TYR A 449 0.93 -19.72 -6.15
N LYS A 450 0.39 -20.71 -6.87
CA LYS A 450 -1.02 -21.15 -6.78
C LYS A 450 -1.53 -21.43 -5.37
N LYS A 451 -0.73 -22.09 -4.52
CA LYS A 451 -1.12 -22.40 -3.13
C LYS A 451 -1.26 -21.14 -2.27
N HIS A 452 -0.38 -20.16 -2.48
CA HIS A 452 -0.46 -18.90 -1.76
C HIS A 452 -1.65 -18.09 -2.25
N LEU A 453 -1.84 -17.99 -3.57
CA LEU A 453 -3.01 -17.34 -4.17
C LEU A 453 -4.31 -17.94 -3.68
N LEU A 454 -4.40 -19.27 -3.64
CA LEU A 454 -5.54 -20.01 -3.11
C LEU A 454 -5.80 -19.65 -1.64
N GLY A 455 -4.75 -19.54 -0.82
CA GLY A 455 -4.85 -19.07 0.55
C GLY A 455 -5.32 -17.62 0.71
N MET A 456 -4.98 -16.75 -0.24
CA MET A 456 -5.45 -15.35 -0.27
C MET A 456 -6.94 -15.25 -0.61
N VAL A 457 -7.40 -15.96 -1.65
CA VAL A 457 -8.81 -15.91 -2.08
C VAL A 457 -9.71 -16.79 -1.21
N TRP A 458 -9.17 -17.85 -0.60
CA TRP A 458 -9.88 -18.80 0.25
C TRP A 458 -9.12 -19.09 1.57
N PRO A 459 -9.19 -18.21 2.57
CA PRO A 459 -8.42 -18.33 3.82
C PRO A 459 -8.65 -19.62 4.61
N MET A 460 -9.79 -20.28 4.40
CA MET A 460 -10.10 -21.58 5.02
C MET A 460 -9.17 -22.70 4.53
N PHE A 461 -8.55 -22.55 3.36
CA PHE A 461 -7.57 -23.50 2.82
C PHE A 461 -6.43 -23.78 3.81
N HIS A 462 -5.93 -22.75 4.50
CA HIS A 462 -4.87 -22.90 5.49
C HIS A 462 -5.32 -23.62 6.77
N LYS A 463 -6.62 -23.66 7.04
CA LYS A 463 -7.21 -24.32 8.22
C LYS A 463 -7.54 -25.80 7.95
N SER A 464 -7.60 -26.21 6.68
CA SER A 464 -7.89 -27.59 6.28
C SER A 464 -6.72 -28.53 6.63
N HIS A 465 -7.01 -29.61 7.37
CA HIS A 465 -6.05 -30.67 7.64
C HIS A 465 -5.64 -31.35 6.33
N GLY A 466 -4.38 -31.20 5.95
CA GLY A 466 -3.85 -31.72 4.69
C GLY A 466 -3.89 -30.75 3.51
N GLN A 467 -4.38 -29.51 3.69
CA GLN A 467 -4.48 -28.49 2.62
C GLN A 467 -5.23 -29.01 1.38
N SER A 468 -6.32 -29.76 1.57
CA SER A 468 -7.20 -30.20 0.50
C SER A 468 -8.51 -29.42 0.53
N LEU A 469 -9.10 -29.21 -0.65
CA LEU A 469 -10.40 -28.56 -0.82
C LEU A 469 -11.49 -29.62 -0.93
N THR A 470 -12.56 -29.45 -0.16
CA THR A 470 -13.78 -30.26 -0.34
C THR A 470 -14.50 -29.87 -1.64
N ILE A 471 -15.42 -30.70 -2.12
CA ILE A 471 -16.28 -30.35 -3.26
C ILE A 471 -17.04 -29.05 -2.96
N ALA A 472 -17.57 -28.92 -1.75
CA ALA A 472 -18.24 -27.72 -1.26
C ALA A 472 -17.36 -26.46 -1.33
N ASP A 473 -16.09 -26.58 -0.95
CA ASP A 473 -15.12 -25.48 -1.04
C ASP A 473 -14.88 -25.06 -2.48
N ARG A 474 -14.68 -26.03 -3.38
CA ARG A 474 -14.44 -25.74 -4.80
C ARG A 474 -15.66 -25.11 -5.45
N THR A 475 -16.86 -25.62 -5.18
CA THR A 475 -18.12 -25.06 -5.68
C THR A 475 -18.32 -23.62 -5.21
N SER A 476 -18.12 -23.35 -3.92
CA SER A 476 -18.30 -22.02 -3.34
C SER A 476 -17.25 -21.04 -3.85
N LEU A 477 -15.98 -21.44 -3.85
CA LEU A 477 -14.90 -20.59 -4.37
C LEU A 477 -15.05 -20.34 -5.87
N TRP A 478 -15.47 -21.33 -6.65
CA TRP A 478 -15.75 -21.16 -8.07
C TRP A 478 -16.80 -20.06 -8.32
N ALA A 479 -17.95 -20.12 -7.62
CA ALA A 479 -19.00 -19.10 -7.73
C ALA A 479 -18.53 -17.69 -7.32
N LEU A 480 -17.66 -17.61 -6.30
CA LEU A 480 -17.06 -16.34 -5.87
C LEU A 480 -16.05 -15.79 -6.89
N LEU A 481 -15.27 -16.66 -7.54
CA LEU A 481 -14.32 -16.26 -8.58
C LEU A 481 -15.00 -15.83 -9.89
N GLN A 482 -16.30 -16.05 -10.07
CA GLN A 482 -17.04 -15.46 -11.19
C GLN A 482 -17.41 -13.98 -10.95
N GLN A 483 -17.07 -13.43 -9.79
CA GLN A 483 -17.48 -12.08 -9.37
C GLN A 483 -16.24 -11.17 -9.28
N PRO A 484 -16.05 -10.23 -10.24
CA PRO A 484 -14.89 -9.34 -10.25
C PRO A 484 -14.66 -8.57 -8.95
N GLU A 485 -15.74 -8.03 -8.33
CA GLU A 485 -15.65 -7.33 -7.03
C GLU A 485 -15.03 -8.22 -5.94
N PHE A 486 -15.38 -9.51 -5.89
CA PHE A 486 -14.81 -10.44 -4.91
C PHE A 486 -13.30 -10.63 -5.12
N ILE A 487 -12.87 -10.83 -6.38
CA ILE A 487 -11.44 -10.99 -6.70
C ILE A 487 -10.69 -9.71 -6.33
N LEU A 488 -11.20 -8.54 -6.71
CA LEU A 488 -10.63 -7.25 -6.35
C LEU A 488 -10.52 -7.09 -4.83
N PHE A 489 -11.59 -7.39 -4.07
CA PHE A 489 -11.62 -7.26 -2.61
C PHE A 489 -10.79 -8.33 -1.88
N ARG A 490 -10.37 -9.42 -2.53
CA ARG A 490 -9.41 -10.37 -1.96
C ARG A 490 -7.98 -10.01 -2.28
N ILE A 491 -7.69 -9.58 -3.50
CA ILE A 491 -6.32 -9.37 -3.96
C ILE A 491 -5.82 -7.95 -3.63
N ILE A 492 -6.66 -6.93 -3.79
CA ILE A 492 -6.30 -5.50 -3.74
C ILE A 492 -6.42 -4.77 -2.37
N PRO A 493 -6.92 -5.35 -1.25
CA PRO A 493 -7.05 -4.60 0.02
C PRO A 493 -5.79 -3.94 0.55
N PHE A 494 -4.60 -4.44 0.20
CA PHE A 494 -3.32 -3.83 0.59
C PHE A 494 -3.18 -2.37 0.11
N SER A 495 -3.94 -1.97 -0.91
CA SER A 495 -3.93 -0.61 -1.46
C SER A 495 -4.75 0.39 -0.64
N GLY A 496 -5.52 -0.08 0.35
CA GLY A 496 -6.36 0.77 1.20
C GLY A 496 -7.64 1.30 0.53
N VAL A 497 -7.89 0.98 -0.74
CA VAL A 497 -9.06 1.48 -1.50
C VAL A 497 -10.27 0.56 -1.47
N THR A 498 -10.09 -0.71 -1.11
CA THR A 498 -11.18 -1.70 -1.02
C THR A 498 -11.38 -2.17 0.42
N PRO A 499 -12.63 -2.48 0.83
CA PRO A 499 -12.90 -3.11 2.10
C PRO A 499 -12.37 -4.56 2.10
N ARG A 500 -11.99 -5.05 3.28
CA ARG A 500 -11.60 -6.46 3.45
C ARG A 500 -12.84 -7.34 3.51
N ILE A 501 -12.75 -8.54 2.93
CA ILE A 501 -13.78 -9.58 3.09
C ILE A 501 -13.60 -10.26 4.44
N ILE A 502 -14.61 -10.14 5.31
CA ILE A 502 -14.63 -10.74 6.66
C ILE A 502 -15.06 -12.21 6.66
N GLY A 503 -15.74 -12.66 5.61
CA GLY A 503 -16.11 -14.06 5.45
C GLY A 503 -16.99 -14.32 4.23
N THR A 504 -17.38 -15.58 4.04
CA THR A 504 -18.18 -16.06 2.91
C THR A 504 -19.20 -17.11 3.34
N CYS A 505 -20.25 -17.28 2.54
CA CYS A 505 -21.11 -18.45 2.57
C CYS A 505 -21.64 -18.77 1.17
N GLY A 506 -21.21 -19.89 0.58
CA GLY A 506 -21.53 -20.23 -0.80
C GLY A 506 -21.07 -19.14 -1.77
N GLN A 507 -21.99 -18.69 -2.61
CA GLN A 507 -21.82 -17.60 -3.57
C GLN A 507 -21.79 -16.20 -2.96
N TYR A 508 -22.09 -16.06 -1.66
CA TYR A 508 -22.10 -14.78 -0.97
C TYR A 508 -20.76 -14.48 -0.31
N TYR A 509 -20.25 -13.28 -0.53
CA TYR A 509 -19.16 -12.71 0.25
C TYR A 509 -19.64 -11.55 1.12
N VAL A 510 -18.89 -11.30 2.18
CA VAL A 510 -19.24 -10.30 3.18
C VAL A 510 -18.04 -9.36 3.39
N PRO A 511 -18.09 -8.11 2.90
CA PRO A 511 -17.10 -7.10 3.25
C PRO A 511 -17.23 -6.65 4.71
N GLU A 512 -16.16 -6.06 5.26
CA GLU A 512 -16.22 -5.36 6.55
C GLU A 512 -17.22 -4.19 6.49
N GLU A 513 -17.76 -3.80 7.64
CA GLU A 513 -18.81 -2.77 7.71
C GLU A 513 -18.28 -1.44 7.13
N VAL A 514 -19.00 -0.91 6.14
CA VAL A 514 -18.70 0.37 5.51
C VAL A 514 -19.93 1.27 5.65
N PHE A 515 -19.74 2.48 6.17
CA PHE A 515 -20.81 3.48 6.18
C PHE A 515 -20.91 4.14 4.80
N PRO A 516 -22.06 4.07 4.13
CA PRO A 516 -22.26 4.75 2.86
C PRO A 516 -21.98 6.23 2.96
N PHE A 517 -21.36 6.78 1.92
CA PHE A 517 -20.97 8.19 1.92
C PHE A 517 -22.15 9.14 2.14
N HIS A 518 -23.33 8.85 1.57
CA HIS A 518 -24.52 9.69 1.72
C HIS A 518 -24.98 9.84 3.18
N THR A 519 -24.81 8.80 4.01
CA THR A 519 -25.13 8.80 5.45
C THR A 519 -24.19 9.73 6.24
N LEU A 520 -23.00 10.03 5.69
CA LEU A 520 -21.96 10.82 6.34
C LEU A 520 -21.99 12.30 5.94
N ARG A 521 -22.92 12.72 5.09
CA ARG A 521 -23.11 14.12 4.69
C ARG A 521 -23.38 15.04 5.90
N LEU A 522 -23.89 14.47 7.00
CA LEU A 522 -24.08 15.14 8.29
C LEU A 522 -22.78 15.30 9.12
N TYR A 523 -21.75 14.48 8.86
CA TYR A 523 -20.48 14.46 9.62
C TYR A 523 -19.38 15.30 8.97
N PHE A 524 -19.39 15.46 7.65
CA PHE A 524 -18.45 16.34 6.95
C PHE A 524 -19.04 17.74 6.88
N SER A 525 -18.71 18.56 7.88
CA SER A 525 -19.17 19.95 7.98
C SER A 525 -18.70 20.86 6.82
N ARG A 526 -17.80 20.38 5.94
CA ARG A 526 -17.24 21.16 4.84
C ARG A 526 -17.00 20.32 3.59
N GLU A 527 -17.50 20.79 2.45
CA GLU A 527 -17.49 20.12 1.14
C GLU A 527 -16.07 19.83 0.61
N TYR A 528 -15.06 20.62 0.97
CA TYR A 528 -13.68 20.40 0.50
C TYR A 528 -13.08 19.07 0.98
N LYS A 529 -13.49 18.56 2.16
CA LYS A 529 -12.93 17.32 2.71
C LYS A 529 -13.42 16.09 1.93
N ILE A 530 -14.61 16.20 1.33
CA ILE A 530 -15.17 15.19 0.43
C ILE A 530 -14.34 15.16 -0.85
N ILE A 531 -14.10 16.33 -1.45
CA ILE A 531 -13.27 16.47 -2.65
C ILE A 531 -11.87 15.91 -2.41
N GLU A 532 -11.26 16.25 -1.28
CA GLU A 532 -9.93 15.75 -0.89
C GLU A 532 -9.89 14.22 -0.79
N LEU A 533 -10.87 13.59 -0.14
CA LEU A 533 -10.93 12.14 0.03
C LEU A 533 -11.19 11.44 -1.30
N THR A 534 -12.17 11.91 -2.09
CA THR A 534 -12.48 11.35 -3.40
C THR A 534 -11.30 11.49 -4.37
N MET A 535 -10.69 12.67 -4.46
CA MET A 535 -9.50 12.89 -5.30
C MET A 535 -8.31 12.06 -4.81
N GLY A 536 -8.13 11.95 -3.49
CA GLY A 536 -7.10 11.12 -2.88
C GLY A 536 -7.25 9.64 -3.23
N THR A 537 -8.47 9.12 -3.32
CA THR A 537 -8.74 7.73 -3.73
C THR A 537 -8.64 7.55 -5.25
N LEU A 538 -9.19 8.45 -6.06
CA LEU A 538 -9.02 8.41 -7.53
C LEU A 538 -7.54 8.47 -7.94
N LYS A 539 -6.72 9.18 -7.17
CA LYS A 539 -5.28 9.21 -7.41
C LYS A 539 -4.55 7.93 -7.01
N LEU A 540 -5.08 7.14 -6.07
CA LEU A 540 -4.54 5.81 -5.81
C LEU A 540 -4.78 4.86 -6.99
N PHE A 541 -5.90 5.04 -7.71
CA PHE A 541 -6.18 4.28 -8.93
C PHE A 541 -5.12 4.54 -10.00
N ASP A 542 -4.76 5.81 -10.23
CA ASP A 542 -3.69 6.18 -11.16
C ASP A 542 -2.30 5.61 -10.79
N GLN A 543 -2.15 5.16 -9.54
CA GLN A 543 -0.87 4.71 -8.98
C GLN A 543 -0.90 3.26 -8.49
N PHE A 544 -1.88 2.50 -8.97
CA PHE A 544 -2.08 1.10 -8.63
C PHE A 544 -0.94 0.20 -9.16
N ILE A 545 -0.92 -1.08 -8.77
CA ILE A 545 0.23 -1.95 -9.00
C ILE A 545 0.50 -2.21 -10.49
N ASN A 546 1.72 -1.88 -10.95
CA ASN A 546 2.25 -2.07 -12.31
C ASN A 546 1.53 -1.23 -13.38
N GLU A 547 0.23 -1.03 -13.24
CA GLU A 547 -0.60 -0.20 -14.09
C GLU A 547 -1.78 0.41 -13.30
N PRO A 548 -2.35 1.53 -13.77
CA PRO A 548 -3.46 2.20 -13.10
C PRO A 548 -4.77 1.41 -13.17
N LEU A 549 -5.60 1.54 -12.13
CA LEU A 549 -6.98 1.10 -12.14
C LEU A 549 -7.85 2.09 -12.92
N GLN A 550 -8.72 1.55 -13.75
CA GLN A 550 -9.68 2.26 -14.58
C GLN A 550 -11.07 2.00 -14.01
N TRP A 551 -11.78 3.06 -13.65
CA TRP A 551 -13.11 2.94 -13.06
C TRP A 551 -14.15 3.51 -14.01
N CYS A 552 -14.99 2.61 -14.50
CA CYS A 552 -16.02 2.91 -15.48
C CYS A 552 -17.41 3.15 -14.86
N ASP A 553 -17.48 3.27 -13.54
CA ASP A 553 -18.70 3.63 -12.80
C ASP A 553 -18.34 4.47 -11.56
N ALA A 554 -17.48 5.47 -11.75
CA ALA A 554 -16.99 6.31 -10.65
C ALA A 554 -18.07 7.25 -10.12
N ARG A 555 -18.71 6.86 -9.01
CA ARG A 555 -19.82 7.58 -8.38
C ARG A 555 -19.61 7.80 -6.89
N LEU A 556 -20.08 8.92 -6.35
CA LEU A 556 -19.98 9.24 -4.91
C LEU A 556 -20.72 8.21 -4.05
N ASP A 557 -21.84 7.72 -4.55
CA ASP A 557 -22.70 6.67 -4.01
C ASP A 557 -22.00 5.30 -3.91
N ASN A 558 -20.97 5.07 -4.74
CA ASN A 558 -20.17 3.85 -4.70
C ASN A 558 -19.00 3.93 -3.69
N PHE A 559 -18.88 5.03 -2.95
CA PHE A 559 -17.89 5.17 -1.88
C PHE A 559 -18.53 5.07 -0.50
N GLY A 560 -17.72 4.60 0.45
CA GLY A 560 -18.06 4.60 1.85
C GLY A 560 -16.85 4.82 2.75
N VAL A 561 -17.11 4.91 4.05
CA VAL A 561 -16.09 5.12 5.07
C VAL A 561 -16.12 3.99 6.06
N LEU A 562 -14.95 3.42 6.33
CA LEU A 562 -14.80 2.42 7.39
C LEU A 562 -14.95 3.08 8.78
N PRO A 563 -15.68 2.44 9.71
CA PRO A 563 -15.75 2.85 11.11
C PRO A 563 -14.35 2.90 11.74
N GLY A 564 -14.13 3.83 12.68
CA GLY A 564 -12.90 3.90 13.49
C GLY A 564 -12.25 5.28 13.55
N LEU A 565 -11.14 5.38 14.29
CA LEU A 565 -10.42 6.64 14.54
C LEU A 565 -9.79 7.22 13.25
N LYS A 566 -9.25 6.34 12.39
CA LYS A 566 -8.70 6.68 11.06
C LYS A 566 -9.75 6.33 10.00
N LYS A 567 -10.76 7.20 9.83
CA LYS A 567 -11.86 7.06 8.85
C LYS A 567 -11.31 6.85 7.42
N ARG A 568 -11.19 5.61 6.97
CA ARG A 568 -10.67 5.25 5.63
C ARG A 568 -11.77 5.28 4.58
N PHE A 569 -11.51 5.90 3.44
CA PHE A 569 -12.45 6.03 2.32
C PHE A 569 -12.23 4.88 1.33
N VAL A 570 -13.23 4.03 1.16
CA VAL A 570 -13.16 2.78 0.38
C VAL A 570 -14.27 2.69 -0.66
N LEU A 571 -14.06 1.84 -1.65
CA LEU A 571 -15.06 1.49 -2.66
C LEU A 571 -16.05 0.49 -2.05
N MET A 572 -17.32 0.84 -2.04
CA MET A 572 -18.38 -0.10 -1.70
C MET A 572 -18.80 -0.93 -2.89
N ASP A 573 -18.64 -0.41 -4.11
CA ASP A 573 -18.95 -1.10 -5.35
C ASP A 573 -17.76 -1.01 -6.31
N ALA A 574 -17.24 -2.15 -6.75
CA ALA A 574 -16.07 -2.24 -7.61
C ALA A 574 -16.29 -3.08 -8.87
N ASP A 575 -17.55 -3.34 -9.28
CA ASP A 575 -17.86 -4.18 -10.45
C ASP A 575 -17.24 -3.68 -11.76
N MET A 576 -17.14 -2.37 -11.91
CA MET A 576 -16.65 -1.71 -13.11
C MET A 576 -15.25 -1.11 -12.89
N VAL A 577 -14.46 -1.73 -12.01
CA VAL A 577 -13.07 -1.38 -11.75
C VAL A 577 -12.17 -2.41 -12.42
N TYR A 578 -11.32 -1.95 -13.32
CA TYR A 578 -10.44 -2.78 -14.14
C TYR A 578 -9.00 -2.35 -13.95
N THR A 579 -8.03 -3.22 -14.17
CA THR A 579 -6.67 -2.75 -14.46
C THR A 579 -6.61 -2.17 -15.88
N GLN A 580 -5.62 -1.33 -16.17
CA GLN A 580 -5.49 -0.72 -17.50
C GLN A 580 -5.43 -1.78 -18.61
N SER A 581 -4.62 -2.82 -18.46
CA SER A 581 -4.50 -3.89 -19.45
C SER A 581 -5.79 -4.70 -19.56
N ARG A 582 -6.51 -4.93 -18.46
CA ARG A 582 -7.80 -5.62 -18.47
C ARG A 582 -8.84 -4.82 -19.27
N LEU A 583 -8.97 -3.52 -19.00
CA LEU A 583 -9.91 -2.65 -19.71
C LEU A 583 -9.55 -2.51 -21.19
N ARG A 584 -8.26 -2.34 -21.48
CA ARG A 584 -7.76 -2.30 -22.86
C ARG A 584 -8.12 -3.57 -23.61
N ALA A 585 -7.98 -4.75 -22.99
CA ALA A 585 -8.35 -6.01 -23.61
C ALA A 585 -9.87 -6.15 -23.89
N GLU A 586 -10.72 -5.40 -23.20
CA GLU A 586 -12.18 -5.35 -23.45
C GLU A 586 -12.59 -4.30 -24.51
N LEU A 587 -11.79 -3.24 -24.66
CA LEU A 587 -12.06 -2.15 -25.60
C LEU A 587 -11.31 -2.32 -26.92
N GLU A 588 -9.98 -2.39 -26.87
CA GLU A 588 -9.11 -2.29 -28.03
C GLU A 588 -9.33 -3.46 -29.00
N GLY A 589 -9.56 -3.14 -30.28
CA GLY A 589 -9.79 -4.16 -31.32
C GLY A 589 -11.24 -4.65 -31.42
N ARG A 590 -12.13 -4.25 -30.51
CA ARG A 590 -13.56 -4.59 -30.58
C ARG A 590 -14.21 -3.96 -31.83
N PRO A 591 -14.99 -4.69 -32.64
CA PRO A 591 -15.68 -4.11 -33.80
C PRO A 591 -16.67 -3.01 -33.39
N CYS A 592 -16.68 -1.91 -34.14
CA CYS A 592 -17.54 -0.75 -33.90
C CYS A 592 -18.02 -0.12 -35.21
N LEU A 593 -19.17 0.56 -35.16
CA LEU A 593 -19.66 1.41 -36.26
C LEU A 593 -19.52 2.89 -35.90
N THR A 594 -19.61 3.22 -34.61
CA THR A 594 -19.55 4.58 -34.07
C THR A 594 -18.81 4.58 -32.73
N ASP A 595 -18.35 5.75 -32.27
CA ASP A 595 -17.75 5.92 -30.94
C ASP A 595 -18.69 5.47 -29.79
N ALA A 596 -20.02 5.47 -30.01
CA ALA A 596 -20.97 5.02 -29.02
C ALA A 596 -20.88 3.51 -28.74
N ASP A 597 -20.39 2.72 -29.69
CA ASP A 597 -20.17 1.27 -29.56
C ASP A 597 -18.93 0.97 -28.71
N CYS A 598 -18.02 1.95 -28.57
CA CYS A 598 -16.75 1.84 -27.86
C CYS A 598 -16.88 2.33 -26.41
N ARG A 599 -17.80 1.72 -25.66
CA ARG A 599 -18.08 2.08 -24.26
C ARG A 599 -18.17 0.86 -23.35
N ILE A 600 -17.62 1.01 -22.16
CA ILE A 600 -17.80 0.10 -21.02
C ILE A 600 -18.22 0.98 -19.86
N GLY A 601 -19.48 0.85 -19.40
CA GLY A 601 -20.08 1.80 -18.46
C GLY A 601 -19.93 3.25 -18.93
N ASP A 602 -19.31 4.06 -18.08
CA ASP A 602 -19.04 5.47 -18.35
C ASP A 602 -17.67 5.72 -19.01
N CYS A 603 -16.79 4.72 -19.10
CA CYS A 603 -15.54 4.83 -19.87
C CYS A 603 -15.83 4.88 -21.38
N LYS A 604 -15.06 5.69 -22.10
CA LYS A 604 -15.19 5.89 -23.55
C LYS A 604 -13.89 5.63 -24.29
N ALA A 605 -14.02 5.08 -25.50
CA ALA A 605 -12.97 4.97 -26.51
C ALA A 605 -13.50 5.53 -27.86
N THR A 606 -12.65 5.58 -28.87
CA THR A 606 -13.00 6.04 -30.24
C THR A 606 -13.06 4.88 -31.21
N CYS A 607 -14.00 4.91 -32.15
CA CYS A 607 -14.05 3.97 -33.25
C CYS A 607 -13.04 4.40 -34.32
N THR A 608 -12.04 3.55 -34.56
CA THR A 608 -10.96 3.82 -35.51
C THR A 608 -11.45 3.64 -36.95
N VAL A 609 -10.63 4.09 -37.90
CA VAL A 609 -10.88 3.91 -39.35
C VAL A 609 -10.97 2.44 -39.76
N ASP A 610 -10.37 1.53 -38.98
CA ASP A 610 -10.41 0.09 -39.21
C ASP A 610 -11.68 -0.56 -38.64
N MET A 611 -12.67 0.25 -38.23
CA MET A 611 -13.94 -0.20 -37.62
C MET A 611 -13.72 -1.01 -36.34
N THR A 612 -12.67 -0.65 -35.60
CA THR A 612 -12.34 -1.23 -34.30
C THR A 612 -12.15 -0.15 -33.24
N CYS A 613 -12.48 -0.44 -32.00
CA CYS A 613 -12.32 0.51 -30.90
C CYS A 613 -10.84 0.71 -30.55
N SER A 614 -10.49 1.95 -30.22
CA SER A 614 -9.20 2.34 -29.66
C SER A 614 -9.10 1.98 -28.17
N ASP A 615 -7.96 2.31 -27.55
CA ASP A 615 -7.85 2.39 -26.10
C ASP A 615 -8.77 3.51 -25.53
N ARG A 616 -8.98 3.47 -24.21
CA ARG A 616 -9.77 4.46 -23.45
C ARG A 616 -9.24 5.89 -23.69
N VAL A 617 -10.15 6.83 -23.90
CA VAL A 617 -9.83 8.25 -24.16
C VAL A 617 -10.19 9.21 -23.02
N ASP A 618 -11.03 8.80 -22.07
CA ASP A 618 -11.40 9.60 -20.91
C ASP A 618 -10.69 9.15 -19.62
N THR A 619 -10.70 10.00 -18.59
CA THR A 619 -10.05 9.75 -17.30
C THR A 619 -11.07 9.38 -16.21
N ASN A 620 -10.62 8.74 -15.13
CA ASN A 620 -11.47 8.45 -13.95
C ASN A 620 -12.13 9.72 -13.39
N LEU A 621 -11.45 10.87 -13.46
CA LEU A 621 -11.97 12.16 -13.01
C LEU A 621 -13.09 12.67 -13.92
N GLU A 622 -12.97 12.50 -15.24
CA GLU A 622 -14.01 12.89 -16.19
C GLU A 622 -15.25 12.00 -16.07
N VAL A 623 -15.06 10.69 -15.86
CA VAL A 623 -16.16 9.76 -15.53
C VAL A 623 -16.89 10.23 -14.28
N SER A 624 -16.15 10.55 -13.21
CA SER A 624 -16.73 11.04 -11.95
C SER A 624 -17.49 12.36 -12.09
N ARG A 625 -17.10 13.25 -13.02
CA ARG A 625 -17.80 14.53 -13.27
C ARG A 625 -19.09 14.39 -14.08
N ASN A 626 -19.14 13.44 -15.02
CA ASN A 626 -20.22 13.36 -16.02
C ASN A 626 -21.55 12.87 -15.45
N ARG A 627 -21.56 12.15 -14.32
CA ARG A 627 -22.80 11.82 -13.60
C ARG A 627 -23.09 12.88 -12.55
N ARG A 628 -24.16 13.64 -12.77
CA ARG A 628 -24.71 14.71 -11.89
C ARG A 628 -24.65 14.34 -10.40
N SER A 629 -23.58 14.72 -9.72
CA SER A 629 -23.72 15.42 -8.44
C SER A 629 -23.73 16.91 -8.76
N HIS A 630 -24.91 17.42 -9.14
CA HIS A 630 -25.17 18.85 -9.15
C HIS A 630 -24.89 19.38 -7.73
N GLY A 631 -23.67 19.84 -7.48
CA GLY A 631 -23.27 20.44 -6.21
C GLY A 631 -21.79 20.34 -5.84
N LEU A 632 -21.12 19.19 -6.01
CA LEU A 632 -19.80 18.97 -5.37
C LEU A 632 -18.58 19.14 -6.29
N PHE A 633 -18.72 18.91 -7.60
CA PHE A 633 -17.62 19.01 -8.57
C PHE A 633 -17.84 20.10 -9.63
N SER A 634 -18.72 21.08 -9.37
CA SER A 634 -18.76 22.32 -10.15
C SER A 634 -17.52 23.16 -9.80
N CYS A 635 -16.36 22.77 -10.34
CA CYS A 635 -15.14 23.56 -10.25
C CYS A 635 -15.30 24.83 -11.10
N HIS A 636 -15.76 25.91 -10.47
CA HIS A 636 -15.29 27.26 -10.78
C HIS A 636 -13.86 27.52 -10.27
N ILE A 637 -13.21 26.52 -9.65
CA ILE A 637 -11.82 26.60 -9.19
C ILE A 637 -10.92 26.00 -10.29
N LEU A 638 -10.79 26.70 -11.41
CA LEU A 638 -9.68 26.67 -12.39
C LEU A 638 -10.01 27.63 -13.56
N SER A 639 -10.44 28.83 -13.25
CA SER A 639 -10.30 29.97 -14.17
C SER A 639 -9.58 31.07 -13.39
N PRO A 640 -8.35 31.47 -13.77
CA PRO A 640 -7.87 32.76 -13.34
C PRO A 640 -8.78 33.78 -14.05
N SER A 641 -9.63 34.45 -13.29
CA SER A 641 -10.20 35.71 -13.74
C SER A 641 -9.04 36.67 -14.02
N LEU A 642 -8.59 36.69 -15.27
CA LEU A 642 -8.16 37.91 -15.92
C LEU A 642 -9.31 38.92 -15.75
N ASP A 643 -9.03 39.97 -14.98
CA ASP A 643 -9.70 41.28 -14.88
C ASP A 643 -10.02 41.68 -13.44
N ARG A 644 -8.98 42.08 -12.69
CA ARG A 644 -8.78 43.46 -12.18
C ARG A 644 -7.55 43.54 -11.29
#